data_AF-A0A7S4GP95-F1
#
_entry.id   AF-A0A7S4GP95-F1
#
_cell.length_a   1.000
_cell.length_b   1.000
_cell.length_c   1.000
_cell.angle_alpha   90.00
_cell.angle_beta   90.00
_cell.angle_gamma   90.00
#
_symmetry.space_group_name_H-M   'P 1'
#
loop_
_entity.id
_entity.type
_entity.pdbx_description
1 polymer ?
#
loop_
_entity_poly.entity_id
_entity_poly.type
_entity_poly.pdbx_seq_one_letter_code
_entity_poly.pdbx_strand_id
1 'polypeptide(L)'
;MSLHSAVGTRPIPMRFATAPPGGFASSYEKSPEGNFVFLIPGDEELFVGGGALNGAVGKLLRTHAKQPIAFDNGGKFDQEQCPYRALQKQTFMAAKQEPLKLVQASKEMLGKAPVTFSAARVYSRDEHPFGAVFLHIFDPSRRPFEAPKNLGLLYTVGALGRNKKAEGEGDVTPEREALVRSRPQDFVSDIFWTGVNVAKTLVEYNSGVVSVKNPKIDVVRLPIVSGGTFIHPEVTPAEVAWALLWGIVVGFTGHDDKYLPAVELMPGKPMEDAYSLVQRGELPESTVPELFQDVVLHAFRMQFAKPQGPFAVSYERSPPENYAFLIPGDEELFVGGGALNGAVGELMMKNGNQKEVAFETDDFGQPVFVKDASGRLVKSFKKDQCPYRKCHELVFRRARESPLTLVEATSEEVGFTEGILRFSCCRVYDSSEHPFGAVFVDVFAENRRPYYKGKNNVALIYTVGALGQNKKAPGEGEPDPARAALVKSRAQDFVEAIFRTGLNVVNAVVEYNKLAVARELPRVACFRSPIVAGGTFIHPKVKPREVAFALLLGYHQALRAAPADSRPYIELMPDSNMDQAYNWYQGGLRGRCWRAPWADAVPDLFSAVDPFVHQMTFAATPPGGFAPSYEETPSRNFAFLIPGDEELFVGGGALNGAVGKLL
;
A
#
# COMPACT_ATOMS: atom_id res chain seq x y z
N MET A 1 -9.89 -0.13 -20.99
CA MET A 1 -8.54 -0.68 -20.72
C MET A 1 -8.73 -1.85 -19.78
N SER A 2 -8.40 -3.09 -20.15
CA SER A 2 -8.55 -4.21 -19.20
C SER A 2 -7.51 -4.07 -18.09
N LEU A 3 -7.84 -4.47 -16.87
CA LEU A 3 -6.90 -4.36 -15.74
C LEU A 3 -5.58 -5.10 -16.02
N HIS A 4 -5.63 -6.24 -16.72
CA HIS A 4 -4.45 -6.96 -17.23
C HIS A 4 -3.54 -6.10 -18.13
N SER A 5 -4.12 -5.24 -18.97
CA SER A 5 -3.34 -4.31 -19.82
C SER A 5 -2.71 -3.16 -19.02
N ALA A 6 -3.33 -2.74 -17.92
CA ALA A 6 -2.83 -1.65 -17.08
C ALA A 6 -1.73 -2.12 -16.10
N VAL A 7 -1.73 -3.41 -15.73
CA VAL A 7 -0.85 -3.96 -14.70
C VAL A 7 0.37 -4.67 -15.32
N GLY A 8 0.35 -4.99 -16.62
CA GLY A 8 1.44 -5.72 -17.26
C GLY A 8 1.69 -7.10 -16.67
N THR A 9 0.79 -7.60 -15.83
CA THR A 9 0.87 -8.91 -15.21
C THR A 9 0.46 -9.98 -16.21
N ARG A 10 1.27 -11.04 -16.28
CA ARG A 10 0.86 -12.25 -16.99
C ARG A 10 -0.35 -12.85 -16.27
N PRO A 11 -1.32 -13.42 -17.00
CA PRO A 11 -2.43 -14.14 -16.38
C PRO A 11 -1.89 -15.27 -15.51
N ILE A 12 -2.32 -15.34 -14.25
CA ILE A 12 -2.00 -16.47 -13.38
C ILE A 12 -2.72 -17.70 -13.93
N PRO A 13 -2.01 -18.82 -14.16
CA PRO A 13 -2.64 -20.02 -14.71
C PRO A 13 -3.61 -20.60 -13.67
N MET A 14 -4.90 -20.38 -13.90
CA MET A 14 -5.97 -21.04 -13.14
C MET A 14 -6.73 -21.99 -14.06
N ARG A 15 -7.09 -23.17 -13.54
CA ARG A 15 -7.88 -24.19 -14.24
C ARG A 15 -8.92 -24.82 -13.30
N PHE A 16 -9.98 -25.40 -13.81
CA PHE A 16 -10.95 -26.12 -12.97
C PHE A 16 -10.51 -27.56 -12.71
N ALA A 17 -10.71 -28.02 -11.47
CA ALA A 17 -10.57 -29.43 -11.12
C ALA A 17 -11.66 -30.26 -11.81
N THR A 18 -11.35 -31.52 -12.14
CA THR A 18 -12.34 -32.44 -12.70
C THR A 18 -13.25 -32.95 -11.58
N ALA A 19 -14.57 -32.82 -11.75
CA ALA A 19 -15.57 -33.42 -10.88
C ALA A 19 -16.30 -34.56 -11.61
N PRO A 20 -16.67 -35.66 -10.90
CA PRO A 20 -17.57 -36.65 -11.48
C PRO A 20 -18.95 -36.03 -11.75
N PRO A 21 -19.71 -36.53 -12.74
CA PRO A 21 -21.08 -36.05 -13.00
C PRO A 21 -21.94 -36.05 -11.74
N GLY A 22 -22.50 -34.89 -11.38
CA GLY A 22 -23.35 -34.72 -10.19
C GLY A 22 -22.63 -34.77 -8.84
N GLY A 23 -21.29 -34.81 -8.81
CA GLY A 23 -20.50 -34.87 -7.59
C GLY A 23 -19.55 -33.68 -7.41
N PHE A 24 -18.88 -33.66 -6.26
CA PHE A 24 -17.84 -32.68 -5.97
C PHE A 24 -16.47 -33.18 -6.48
N ALA A 25 -15.62 -32.26 -6.94
CA ALA A 25 -14.22 -32.58 -7.16
C ALA A 25 -13.59 -33.12 -5.87
N SER A 26 -12.77 -34.17 -5.98
CA SER A 26 -12.12 -34.76 -4.80
C SER A 26 -11.13 -33.78 -4.18
N SER A 27 -10.93 -33.79 -2.86
CA SER A 27 -9.93 -32.93 -2.24
C SER A 27 -8.49 -33.35 -2.58
N TYR A 28 -8.26 -34.63 -2.80
CA TYR A 28 -6.97 -35.20 -3.22
C TYR A 28 -7.18 -36.24 -4.33
N GLU A 29 -6.17 -36.43 -5.16
CA GLU A 29 -6.20 -37.40 -6.25
C GLU A 29 -5.30 -38.60 -5.95
N LYS A 30 -5.59 -39.74 -6.58
CA LYS A 30 -4.72 -40.92 -6.47
C LYS A 30 -3.40 -40.75 -7.25
N SER A 31 -3.38 -39.86 -8.24
CA SER A 31 -2.22 -39.66 -9.13
C SER A 31 -2.13 -38.21 -9.61
N PRO A 32 -1.88 -37.23 -8.71
CA PRO A 32 -1.81 -35.82 -9.10
C PRO A 32 -0.60 -35.54 -9.99
N GLU A 33 -0.74 -34.56 -10.90
CA GLU A 33 0.28 -34.20 -11.89
C GLU A 33 1.53 -33.54 -11.27
N GLY A 34 1.37 -32.82 -10.16
CA GLY A 34 2.46 -32.10 -9.46
C GLY A 34 2.31 -32.18 -7.94
N ASN A 35 3.26 -31.60 -7.20
CA ASN A 35 3.17 -31.50 -5.75
C ASN A 35 1.98 -30.63 -5.36
N PHE A 36 1.01 -31.26 -4.73
CA PHE A 36 -0.35 -30.78 -4.62
C PHE A 36 -0.70 -30.50 -3.15
N VAL A 37 -1.32 -29.34 -2.90
CA VAL A 37 -1.94 -29.02 -1.62
C VAL A 37 -3.39 -28.62 -1.81
N PHE A 38 -4.25 -28.98 -0.85
CA PHE A 38 -5.67 -28.62 -0.85
C PHE A 38 -5.95 -27.56 0.22
N LEU A 39 -6.66 -26.48 -0.13
CA LEU A 39 -7.13 -25.47 0.82
C LEU A 39 -8.42 -25.92 1.50
N ILE A 40 -8.36 -26.10 2.81
CA ILE A 40 -9.49 -26.43 3.67
C ILE A 40 -10.13 -25.13 4.18
N PRO A 41 -11.42 -24.88 3.90
CA PRO A 41 -12.17 -23.82 4.55
C PRO A 41 -12.55 -24.31 5.95
N GLY A 42 -11.71 -23.96 6.90
CA GLY A 42 -11.86 -24.29 8.31
C GLY A 42 -12.72 -23.29 9.08
N ASP A 43 -12.77 -23.51 10.38
CA ASP A 43 -13.45 -22.67 11.37
C ASP A 43 -12.45 -22.04 12.36
N GLU A 44 -12.96 -21.14 13.19
CA GLU A 44 -12.22 -20.39 14.20
C GLU A 44 -11.70 -21.24 15.37
N GLU A 45 -12.12 -22.50 15.50
CA GLU A 45 -11.62 -23.44 16.51
C GLU A 45 -10.30 -24.09 16.09
N LEU A 46 -9.86 -23.82 14.86
CA LEU A 46 -8.55 -24.19 14.31
C LEU A 46 -8.31 -25.70 14.33
N PHE A 47 -9.21 -26.51 13.79
CA PHE A 47 -9.00 -27.95 13.72
C PHE A 47 -9.44 -28.53 12.37
N VAL A 48 -8.75 -29.58 11.93
CA VAL A 48 -9.13 -30.33 10.72
C VAL A 48 -10.17 -31.39 11.09
N GLY A 49 -11.42 -31.18 10.68
CA GLY A 49 -12.56 -32.03 11.05
C GLY A 49 -13.90 -31.31 10.98
N GLY A 50 -14.88 -31.75 11.76
CA GLY A 50 -16.17 -31.07 11.90
C GLY A 50 -17.14 -31.32 10.74
N GLY A 51 -17.84 -30.27 10.31
CA GLY A 51 -18.86 -30.32 9.27
C GLY A 51 -18.35 -30.06 7.84
N ALA A 52 -19.24 -30.26 6.86
CA ALA A 52 -19.06 -29.88 5.46
C ALA A 52 -17.70 -30.34 4.86
N LEU A 53 -16.98 -29.42 4.20
CA LEU A 53 -15.72 -29.73 3.51
C LEU A 53 -14.56 -29.97 4.48
N ASN A 54 -14.48 -29.26 5.61
CA ASN A 54 -13.48 -29.51 6.66
C ASN A 54 -13.61 -30.96 7.19
N GLY A 55 -14.85 -31.37 7.50
CA GLY A 55 -15.16 -32.73 7.93
C GLY A 55 -14.90 -33.80 6.87
N ALA A 56 -15.23 -33.52 5.60
CA ALA A 56 -14.95 -34.43 4.50
C ALA A 56 -13.44 -34.68 4.33
N VAL A 57 -12.62 -33.63 4.44
CA VAL A 57 -11.16 -33.76 4.39
C VAL A 57 -10.64 -34.50 5.63
N GLY A 58 -11.14 -34.20 6.83
CA GLY A 58 -10.77 -34.93 8.05
C GLY A 58 -11.02 -36.45 7.95
N LYS A 59 -12.19 -36.85 7.42
CA LYS A 59 -12.50 -38.27 7.13
C LYS A 59 -11.54 -38.87 6.10
N LEU A 60 -11.23 -38.14 5.03
CA LEU A 60 -10.28 -38.57 4.00
C LEU A 60 -8.87 -38.77 4.57
N LEU A 61 -8.36 -37.84 5.38
CA LEU A 61 -7.05 -37.95 6.01
C LEU A 61 -6.97 -39.13 7.00
N ARG A 62 -8.04 -39.38 7.76
CA ARG A 62 -8.13 -40.56 8.62
C ARG A 62 -8.05 -41.85 7.80
N THR A 63 -8.90 -41.98 6.78
CA THR A 63 -9.07 -43.25 6.05
C THR A 63 -7.92 -43.52 5.09
N HIS A 64 -7.48 -42.51 4.33
CA HIS A 64 -6.55 -42.69 3.21
C HIS A 64 -5.12 -42.24 3.50
N ALA A 65 -4.90 -41.47 4.57
CA ALA A 65 -3.57 -41.07 5.03
C ALA A 65 -3.21 -41.64 6.42
N LYS A 66 -4.13 -42.40 7.03
CA LYS A 66 -3.97 -43.00 8.36
C LYS A 66 -3.61 -41.95 9.43
N GLN A 67 -3.98 -40.69 9.23
CA GLN A 67 -3.65 -39.63 10.18
C GLN A 67 -4.51 -39.77 11.45
N PRO A 68 -4.00 -39.38 12.64
CA PRO A 68 -4.71 -39.56 13.91
C PRO A 68 -5.79 -38.48 14.11
N ILE A 69 -6.75 -38.39 13.18
CA ILE A 69 -7.94 -37.55 13.31
C ILE A 69 -8.94 -38.32 14.19
N ALA A 70 -9.14 -37.82 15.41
CA ALA A 70 -9.96 -38.48 16.41
C ALA A 70 -11.46 -38.25 16.20
N PHE A 71 -12.24 -39.27 16.53
CA PHE A 71 -13.69 -39.22 16.58
C PHE A 71 -14.13 -39.72 17.95
N ASP A 72 -15.13 -39.08 18.54
CA ASP A 72 -15.75 -39.53 19.77
C ASP A 72 -16.54 -40.84 19.56
N ASN A 73 -17.02 -41.43 20.66
CA ASN A 73 -17.80 -42.67 20.62
C ASN A 73 -19.15 -42.54 19.87
N GLY A 74 -19.61 -41.31 19.61
CA GLY A 74 -20.79 -41.00 18.82
C GLY A 74 -20.50 -40.77 17.33
N GLY A 75 -19.25 -40.93 16.89
CA GLY A 75 -18.83 -40.68 15.51
C GLY A 75 -18.74 -39.21 15.14
N LYS A 76 -18.75 -38.29 16.12
CA LYS A 76 -18.43 -36.87 15.93
C LYS A 76 -16.93 -36.65 16.06
N PHE A 77 -16.42 -35.54 15.54
CA PHE A 77 -15.00 -35.23 15.64
C PHE A 77 -14.63 -34.82 17.07
N ASP A 78 -13.55 -35.39 17.60
CA ASP A 78 -12.96 -34.93 18.85
C ASP A 78 -11.89 -33.87 18.54
N GLN A 79 -12.29 -32.60 18.66
CA GLN A 79 -11.41 -31.46 18.40
C GLN A 79 -10.25 -31.35 19.39
N GLU A 80 -10.39 -31.84 20.63
CA GLU A 80 -9.35 -31.77 21.65
C GLU A 80 -8.20 -32.74 21.35
N GLN A 81 -8.52 -33.88 20.75
CA GLN A 81 -7.54 -34.87 20.30
C GLN A 81 -7.00 -34.61 18.89
N CYS A 82 -7.48 -33.57 18.19
CA CYS A 82 -7.00 -33.25 16.85
C CYS A 82 -5.56 -32.71 16.89
N PRO A 83 -4.57 -33.39 16.28
CA PRO A 83 -3.16 -32.96 16.33
C PRO A 83 -2.94 -31.59 15.66
N TYR A 84 -3.78 -31.22 14.69
CA TYR A 84 -3.70 -29.94 14.02
C TYR A 84 -4.12 -28.80 14.94
N ARG A 85 -5.00 -29.02 15.93
CA ARG A 85 -5.54 -27.93 16.74
C ARG A 85 -4.51 -27.27 17.63
N ALA A 86 -3.76 -28.07 18.37
CA ALA A 86 -2.67 -27.56 19.20
C ALA A 86 -1.61 -26.84 18.35
N LEU A 87 -1.22 -27.45 17.23
CA LEU A 87 -0.24 -26.90 16.30
C LEU A 87 -0.70 -25.57 15.68
N GLN A 88 -1.93 -25.50 15.17
CA GLN A 88 -2.49 -24.30 14.55
C GLN A 88 -2.65 -23.18 15.58
N LYS A 89 -3.16 -23.46 16.79
CA LYS A 89 -3.25 -22.47 17.88
C LYS A 89 -1.87 -21.89 18.23
N GLN A 90 -0.86 -22.72 18.43
CA GLN A 90 0.50 -22.26 18.75
C GLN A 90 1.12 -21.44 17.61
N THR A 91 0.99 -21.93 16.37
CA THR A 91 1.55 -21.25 15.20
C THR A 91 0.82 -19.93 14.92
N PHE A 92 -0.49 -19.86 15.15
CA PHE A 92 -1.28 -18.62 15.05
C PHE A 92 -0.81 -17.57 16.07
N MET A 93 -0.63 -17.98 17.32
CA MET A 93 -0.16 -17.08 18.39
C MET A 93 1.23 -16.50 18.09
N ALA A 94 2.10 -17.27 17.41
CA ALA A 94 3.38 -16.78 16.93
C ALA A 94 3.20 -15.84 15.71
N ALA A 95 2.41 -16.25 14.72
CA ALA A 95 2.18 -15.49 13.49
C ALA A 95 1.54 -14.12 13.75
N LYS A 96 0.61 -14.00 14.71
CA LYS A 96 -0.02 -12.70 15.04
C LYS A 96 0.94 -11.68 15.63
N GLN A 97 2.11 -12.09 16.14
CA GLN A 97 3.15 -11.13 16.56
C GLN A 97 3.86 -10.50 15.36
N GLU A 98 3.91 -11.23 14.24
CA GLU A 98 4.56 -10.86 12.99
C GLU A 98 3.59 -10.94 11.80
N PRO A 99 2.52 -10.11 11.78
CA PRO A 99 1.58 -10.12 10.68
C PRO A 99 2.30 -9.83 9.36
N LEU A 100 1.75 -10.37 8.28
CA LEU A 100 2.28 -10.27 6.92
C LEU A 100 3.64 -10.96 6.72
N LYS A 101 3.99 -11.92 7.58
CA LYS A 101 5.09 -12.86 7.38
C LYS A 101 4.62 -14.30 7.55
N LEU A 102 5.21 -15.22 6.79
CA LEU A 102 5.10 -16.65 7.03
C LEU A 102 5.96 -17.02 8.24
N VAL A 103 5.31 -17.34 9.35
CA VAL A 103 5.97 -17.77 10.59
C VAL A 103 5.99 -19.30 10.63
N GLN A 104 7.20 -19.86 10.57
CA GLN A 104 7.42 -21.29 10.65
C GLN A 104 7.30 -21.80 12.09
N ALA A 105 6.59 -22.91 12.27
CA ALA A 105 6.49 -23.60 13.55
C ALA A 105 7.84 -24.21 13.95
N SER A 106 8.20 -24.11 15.24
CA SER A 106 9.41 -24.74 15.76
C SER A 106 9.24 -26.27 15.83
N LYS A 107 10.36 -27.00 15.99
CA LYS A 107 10.33 -28.47 16.11
C LYS A 107 9.48 -28.92 17.30
N GLU A 108 9.49 -28.15 18.38
CA GLU A 108 8.72 -28.38 19.59
C GLU A 108 7.21 -28.19 19.32
N MET A 109 6.84 -27.16 18.56
CA MET A 109 5.46 -26.91 18.15
C MET A 109 4.89 -28.03 17.27
N LEU A 110 5.71 -28.60 16.37
CA LEU A 110 5.28 -29.73 15.53
C LEU A 110 4.83 -30.93 16.37
N GLY A 111 5.48 -31.17 17.52
CA GLY A 111 5.08 -32.19 18.48
C GLY A 111 4.85 -33.57 17.84
N LYS A 112 3.62 -34.09 17.98
CA LYS A 112 3.19 -35.38 17.40
C LYS A 112 2.35 -35.21 16.12
N ALA A 113 2.27 -34.01 15.56
CA ALA A 113 1.48 -33.78 14.36
C ALA A 113 2.07 -34.57 13.17
N PRO A 114 1.23 -35.11 12.26
CA PRO A 114 1.68 -35.97 11.16
C PRO A 114 2.29 -35.16 9.99
N VAL A 115 3.18 -34.21 10.31
CA VAL A 115 3.72 -33.21 9.38
C VAL A 115 5.23 -33.07 9.54
N THR A 116 5.94 -32.78 8.44
CA THR A 116 7.39 -32.45 8.46
C THR A 116 7.65 -30.95 8.51
N PHE A 117 6.64 -30.14 8.16
CA PHE A 117 6.70 -28.70 8.17
C PHE A 117 5.32 -28.12 8.48
N SER A 118 5.30 -27.03 9.23
CA SER A 118 4.12 -26.23 9.49
C SER A 118 4.50 -24.76 9.54
N ALA A 119 3.67 -23.90 8.98
CA ALA A 119 3.80 -22.46 9.10
C ALA A 119 2.43 -21.79 9.05
N ALA A 120 2.34 -20.56 9.56
CA ALA A 120 1.14 -19.75 9.46
C ALA A 120 1.46 -18.34 9.00
N ARG A 121 0.51 -17.74 8.29
CA ARG A 121 0.53 -16.33 7.90
C ARG A 121 -0.80 -15.70 8.28
N VAL A 122 -0.75 -14.52 8.88
CA VAL A 122 -1.92 -13.70 9.20
C VAL A 122 -1.75 -12.30 8.63
N TYR A 123 -2.85 -11.60 8.36
CA TYR A 123 -2.80 -10.21 7.87
C TYR A 123 -3.01 -9.17 8.97
N SER A 124 -3.62 -9.56 10.10
CA SER A 124 -3.86 -8.69 11.25
C SER A 124 -3.31 -9.29 12.55
N ARG A 125 -3.34 -8.50 13.62
CA ARG A 125 -3.00 -8.93 14.99
C ARG A 125 -4.24 -9.31 15.79
N ASP A 126 -5.36 -9.56 15.12
CA ASP A 126 -6.62 -9.83 15.79
C ASP A 126 -6.50 -11.10 16.63
N GLU A 127 -7.25 -11.13 17.74
CA GLU A 127 -7.30 -12.31 18.61
C GLU A 127 -8.00 -13.49 17.94
N HIS A 128 -8.77 -13.23 16.88
CA HIS A 128 -9.49 -14.23 16.11
C HIS A 128 -8.76 -14.56 14.80
N PRO A 129 -8.73 -15.83 14.38
CA PRO A 129 -7.88 -16.27 13.28
C PRO A 129 -8.47 -15.99 11.88
N PHE A 130 -9.42 -15.06 11.73
CA PHE A 130 -10.03 -14.78 10.42
C PHE A 130 -8.96 -14.34 9.40
N GLY A 131 -9.02 -14.96 8.22
CA GLY A 131 -8.05 -14.92 7.12
C GLY A 131 -6.61 -15.33 7.48
N ALA A 132 -6.40 -16.00 8.63
CA ALA A 132 -5.19 -16.76 8.87
C ALA A 132 -5.11 -17.93 7.88
N VAL A 133 -3.90 -18.22 7.40
CA VAL A 133 -3.61 -19.33 6.52
C VAL A 133 -2.49 -20.15 7.12
N PHE A 134 -2.70 -21.46 7.24
CA PHE A 134 -1.75 -22.42 7.76
C PHE A 134 -1.34 -23.37 6.64
N LEU A 135 -0.03 -23.56 6.45
CA LEU A 135 0.52 -24.53 5.51
C LEU A 135 1.12 -25.68 6.28
N HIS A 136 0.68 -26.90 5.98
CA HIS A 136 1.18 -28.13 6.58
C HIS A 136 1.67 -29.09 5.49
N ILE A 137 2.91 -29.54 5.59
CA ILE A 137 3.49 -30.55 4.70
C ILE A 137 3.48 -31.88 5.44
N PHE A 138 2.81 -32.88 4.87
CA PHE A 138 2.63 -34.18 5.53
C PHE A 138 3.94 -34.97 5.60
N ASP A 139 4.05 -35.76 6.66
CA ASP A 139 4.96 -36.90 6.67
C ASP A 139 4.72 -37.76 5.42
N PRO A 140 5.76 -38.17 4.66
CA PRO A 140 5.60 -38.99 3.46
C PRO A 140 4.74 -40.25 3.66
N SER A 141 4.81 -40.88 4.83
CA SER A 141 4.01 -42.07 5.20
C SER A 141 2.55 -41.75 5.54
N ARG A 142 2.20 -40.46 5.65
CA ARG A 142 0.89 -39.94 6.01
C ARG A 142 0.28 -39.08 4.90
N ARG A 143 0.64 -39.37 3.64
CA ARG A 143 0.05 -38.73 2.46
C ARG A 143 -1.20 -39.48 2.00
N PRO A 144 -2.29 -38.78 1.62
CA PRO A 144 -3.49 -39.42 1.11
C PRO A 144 -3.21 -40.35 -0.08
N PHE A 145 -3.80 -41.55 -0.03
CA PHE A 145 -3.64 -42.60 -1.05
C PHE A 145 -2.20 -43.08 -1.24
N GLU A 146 -1.31 -42.79 -0.28
CA GLU A 146 0.12 -43.09 -0.37
C GLU A 146 0.77 -42.43 -1.62
N ALA A 147 0.10 -41.43 -2.20
CA ALA A 147 0.56 -40.73 -3.38
C ALA A 147 1.64 -39.71 -2.98
N PRO A 148 2.88 -39.81 -3.49
CA PRO A 148 3.99 -38.97 -3.05
C PRO A 148 3.75 -37.48 -3.33
N LYS A 149 2.91 -37.17 -4.31
CA LYS A 149 2.60 -35.80 -4.74
C LYS A 149 1.43 -35.16 -3.99
N ASN A 150 0.66 -35.89 -3.18
CA ASN A 150 -0.32 -35.30 -2.25
C ASN A 150 0.42 -34.74 -1.03
N LEU A 151 1.07 -33.59 -1.23
CA LEU A 151 2.15 -33.10 -0.38
C LEU A 151 1.67 -32.64 0.99
N GLY A 152 0.53 -31.98 1.06
CA GLY A 152 0.11 -31.27 2.25
C GLY A 152 -1.28 -30.66 2.14
N LEU A 153 -1.64 -29.87 3.14
CA LEU A 153 -2.85 -29.08 3.16
C LEU A 153 -2.55 -27.62 3.48
N LEU A 154 -3.39 -26.74 2.94
CA LEU A 154 -3.59 -25.40 3.48
C LEU A 154 -4.86 -25.44 4.34
N TYR A 155 -4.87 -24.76 5.47
CA TYR A 155 -6.05 -24.54 6.28
C TYR A 155 -6.26 -23.03 6.41
N THR A 156 -7.49 -22.56 6.26
CA THR A 156 -7.79 -21.14 6.47
C THR A 156 -9.11 -20.95 7.19
N VAL A 157 -9.19 -19.89 7.99
CA VAL A 157 -10.43 -19.50 8.64
C VAL A 157 -11.01 -18.33 7.86
N GLY A 158 -12.13 -18.55 7.17
CA GLY A 158 -12.79 -17.48 6.44
C GLY A 158 -13.55 -16.52 7.36
N ALA A 159 -13.94 -15.36 6.86
CA ALA A 159 -14.75 -14.40 7.60
C ALA A 159 -16.09 -15.00 8.05
N LEU A 160 -16.63 -14.48 9.15
CA LEU A 160 -17.94 -14.86 9.68
C LEU A 160 -18.98 -13.80 9.30
N GLY A 161 -19.91 -14.12 8.40
CA GLY A 161 -20.95 -13.21 7.92
C GLY A 161 -22.32 -13.41 8.57
N ARG A 162 -22.50 -14.53 9.29
CA ARG A 162 -23.69 -14.84 10.09
C ARG A 162 -23.28 -15.61 11.33
N ASN A 163 -23.99 -15.44 12.43
CA ASN A 163 -23.76 -16.25 13.62
C ASN A 163 -24.38 -17.64 13.50
N LYS A 164 -23.95 -18.40 12.49
CA LYS A 164 -24.38 -19.78 12.25
C LYS A 164 -23.21 -20.73 12.43
N LYS A 165 -23.49 -21.90 12.99
CA LYS A 165 -22.58 -23.04 13.07
C LYS A 165 -23.05 -24.15 12.13
N ALA A 166 -22.16 -25.05 11.74
CA ALA A 166 -22.58 -26.22 10.98
C ALA A 166 -23.43 -27.15 11.87
N GLU A 167 -24.22 -28.02 11.22
CA GLU A 167 -25.01 -29.01 11.94
C GLU A 167 -24.10 -29.88 12.82
N GLY A 168 -24.37 -29.92 14.12
CA GLY A 168 -23.62 -30.71 15.10
C GLY A 168 -22.59 -29.95 15.95
N GLU A 169 -22.37 -28.64 15.72
CA GLU A 169 -21.34 -27.82 16.41
C GLU A 169 -21.86 -27.06 17.67
N GLY A 170 -23.09 -27.37 18.11
CA GLY A 170 -23.70 -26.83 19.33
C GLY A 170 -24.22 -25.40 19.19
N ASP A 171 -24.63 -24.81 20.32
CA ASP A 171 -25.18 -23.45 20.36
C ASP A 171 -24.12 -22.39 20.07
N VAL A 172 -24.60 -21.23 19.64
CA VAL A 172 -23.77 -20.10 19.26
C VAL A 172 -23.68 -19.13 20.43
N THR A 173 -22.46 -18.79 20.85
CA THR A 173 -22.27 -17.95 22.04
C THR A 173 -22.36 -16.45 21.71
N PRO A 174 -22.72 -15.58 22.67
CA PRO A 174 -22.72 -14.14 22.46
C PRO A 174 -21.36 -13.58 22.04
N GLU A 175 -20.26 -14.16 22.53
CA GLU A 175 -18.90 -13.75 22.16
C GLU A 175 -18.63 -13.99 20.67
N ARG A 176 -19.20 -15.05 20.10
CA ARG A 176 -19.09 -15.34 18.66
C ARG A 176 -19.96 -14.42 17.80
N GLU A 177 -21.12 -13.99 18.29
CA GLU A 177 -21.96 -13.00 17.61
C GLU A 177 -21.19 -11.69 17.37
N ALA A 178 -20.39 -11.24 18.34
CA ALA A 178 -19.57 -10.04 18.23
C ALA A 178 -18.51 -10.13 17.11
N LEU A 179 -18.21 -11.32 16.61
CA LEU A 179 -17.26 -11.55 15.52
C LEU A 179 -17.89 -11.46 14.14
N VAL A 180 -19.22 -11.54 14.07
CA VAL A 180 -19.95 -11.47 12.82
C VAL A 180 -19.73 -10.11 12.17
N ARG A 181 -19.32 -10.12 10.91
CA ARG A 181 -19.24 -8.90 10.10
C ARG A 181 -20.65 -8.42 9.84
N SER A 182 -21.02 -7.29 10.43
CA SER A 182 -22.33 -6.67 10.25
C SER A 182 -22.46 -5.93 8.92
N ARG A 183 -21.34 -5.63 8.25
CA ARG A 183 -21.31 -4.98 6.94
C ARG A 183 -20.79 -5.97 5.89
N PRO A 184 -21.46 -6.07 4.71
CA PRO A 184 -21.00 -6.95 3.64
C PRO A 184 -19.60 -6.59 3.16
N GLN A 185 -19.23 -5.31 3.17
CA GLN A 185 -17.91 -4.84 2.77
C GLN A 185 -16.79 -5.38 3.64
N ASP A 186 -16.99 -5.44 4.96
CA ASP A 186 -15.97 -5.96 5.89
C ASP A 186 -15.80 -7.47 5.69
N PHE A 187 -16.92 -8.17 5.44
CA PHE A 187 -16.90 -9.60 5.10
C PHE A 187 -16.11 -9.87 3.81
N VAL A 188 -16.44 -9.19 2.71
CA VAL A 188 -15.74 -9.35 1.42
C VAL A 188 -14.26 -8.95 1.55
N SER A 189 -13.96 -7.88 2.30
CA SER A 189 -12.59 -7.44 2.65
C SER A 189 -11.77 -8.57 3.26
N ASP A 190 -12.28 -9.24 4.29
CA ASP A 190 -11.58 -10.33 4.95
C ASP A 190 -11.37 -11.54 4.02
N ILE A 191 -12.31 -11.85 3.13
CA ILE A 191 -12.16 -12.92 2.14
C ILE A 191 -11.07 -12.60 1.12
N PHE A 192 -10.97 -11.35 0.67
CA PHE A 192 -9.85 -10.94 -0.17
C PHE A 192 -8.50 -11.08 0.54
N TRP A 193 -8.38 -10.60 1.79
CA TRP A 193 -7.13 -10.75 2.54
C TRP A 193 -6.78 -12.22 2.80
N THR A 194 -7.80 -13.06 2.96
CA THR A 194 -7.62 -14.52 2.98
C THR A 194 -6.97 -14.99 1.68
N GLY A 195 -7.46 -14.57 0.52
CA GLY A 195 -6.86 -14.87 -0.79
C GLY A 195 -5.41 -14.38 -0.92
N VAL A 196 -5.13 -13.14 -0.49
CA VAL A 196 -3.77 -12.58 -0.46
C VAL A 196 -2.85 -13.44 0.41
N ASN A 197 -3.30 -13.84 1.60
CA ASN A 197 -2.51 -14.67 2.50
C ASN A 197 -2.29 -16.08 1.96
N VAL A 198 -3.27 -16.67 1.25
CA VAL A 198 -3.10 -17.97 0.58
C VAL A 198 -1.97 -17.87 -0.43
N ALA A 199 -2.02 -16.87 -1.31
CA ALA A 199 -1.01 -16.64 -2.33
C ALA A 199 0.38 -16.35 -1.72
N LYS A 200 0.49 -15.41 -0.77
CA LYS A 200 1.77 -15.06 -0.14
C LYS A 200 2.37 -16.21 0.66
N THR A 201 1.55 -17.01 1.34
CA THR A 201 2.01 -18.23 2.04
C THR A 201 2.68 -19.20 1.08
N LEU A 202 2.07 -19.44 -0.08
CA LEU A 202 2.60 -20.33 -1.10
C LEU A 202 3.91 -19.82 -1.70
N VAL A 203 3.97 -18.52 -2.03
CA VAL A 203 5.19 -17.92 -2.59
C VAL A 203 6.33 -17.94 -1.59
N GLU A 204 6.10 -17.51 -0.36
CA GLU A 204 7.14 -17.45 0.69
C GLU A 204 7.69 -18.85 1.01
N TYR A 205 6.82 -19.87 1.04
CA TYR A 205 7.24 -21.27 1.14
C TYR A 205 8.11 -21.69 -0.04
N ASN A 206 7.62 -21.48 -1.27
CA ASN A 206 8.31 -21.89 -2.49
C ASN A 206 9.66 -21.16 -2.70
N SER A 207 9.79 -19.93 -2.20
CA SER A 207 11.03 -19.16 -2.30
C SER A 207 12.04 -19.42 -1.17
N GLY A 208 11.56 -19.81 0.02
CA GLY A 208 12.39 -19.81 1.24
C GLY A 208 12.61 -21.17 1.90
N VAL A 209 11.73 -22.15 1.67
CA VAL A 209 11.67 -23.39 2.48
C VAL A 209 11.98 -24.66 1.68
N VAL A 210 11.93 -24.58 0.35
CA VAL A 210 12.03 -25.74 -0.54
C VAL A 210 13.31 -26.54 -0.28
N SER A 211 13.15 -27.83 -0.05
CA SER A 211 14.24 -28.78 0.20
C SER A 211 13.83 -30.19 -0.23
N VAL A 212 14.75 -31.16 -0.11
CA VAL A 212 14.44 -32.57 -0.37
C VAL A 212 13.30 -33.10 0.51
N LYS A 213 13.19 -32.62 1.75
CA LYS A 213 12.14 -33.04 2.70
C LYS A 213 10.83 -32.27 2.51
N ASN A 214 10.92 -31.05 2.00
CA ASN A 214 9.80 -30.12 1.82
C ASN A 214 9.82 -29.64 0.36
N PRO A 215 9.34 -30.47 -0.59
CA PRO A 215 9.39 -30.13 -2.00
C PRO A 215 8.51 -28.95 -2.35
N LYS A 216 8.84 -28.24 -3.44
CA LYS A 216 8.07 -27.11 -3.96
C LYS A 216 6.61 -27.51 -4.19
N ILE A 217 5.67 -26.64 -3.85
CA ILE A 217 4.26 -26.79 -4.20
C ILE A 217 4.07 -26.35 -5.65
N ASP A 218 3.55 -27.25 -6.48
CA ASP A 218 3.29 -27.00 -7.90
C ASP A 218 1.83 -26.62 -8.15
N VAL A 219 0.90 -27.16 -7.36
CA VAL A 219 -0.54 -26.96 -7.53
C VAL A 219 -1.21 -26.71 -6.18
N VAL A 220 -2.05 -25.69 -6.10
CA VAL A 220 -3.00 -25.48 -5.01
C VAL A 220 -4.42 -25.64 -5.51
N ARG A 221 -5.23 -26.48 -4.84
CA ARG A 221 -6.67 -26.59 -5.13
C ARG A 221 -7.50 -25.79 -4.13
N LEU A 222 -8.43 -24.98 -4.65
CA LEU A 222 -9.17 -23.98 -3.90
C LEU A 222 -10.69 -24.19 -3.99
N PRO A 223 -11.37 -24.37 -2.85
CA PRO A 223 -12.81 -24.17 -2.74
C PRO A 223 -13.14 -22.69 -2.53
N ILE A 224 -14.43 -22.36 -2.52
CA ILE A 224 -14.91 -21.08 -1.99
C ILE A 224 -14.79 -21.10 -0.46
N VAL A 225 -14.09 -20.13 0.12
CA VAL A 225 -13.95 -19.94 1.57
C VAL A 225 -15.10 -19.09 2.09
N SER A 226 -15.78 -19.52 3.15
CA SER A 226 -17.00 -18.87 3.71
C SER A 226 -18.17 -18.68 2.73
N GLY A 227 -18.20 -19.41 1.60
CA GLY A 227 -19.31 -19.35 0.63
C GLY A 227 -20.57 -20.14 1.02
N GLY A 228 -20.53 -20.88 2.14
CA GLY A 228 -21.60 -21.75 2.62
C GLY A 228 -22.23 -21.22 3.91
N THR A 229 -22.12 -22.00 4.99
CA THR A 229 -22.73 -21.70 6.31
C THR A 229 -22.40 -20.31 6.85
N PHE A 230 -21.20 -19.80 6.58
CA PHE A 230 -20.67 -18.57 7.15
C PHE A 230 -20.89 -17.32 6.27
N ILE A 231 -21.59 -17.43 5.13
CA ILE A 231 -21.74 -16.31 4.20
C ILE A 231 -22.57 -15.17 4.78
N HIS A 232 -22.16 -13.92 4.53
CA HIS A 232 -22.93 -12.72 4.90
C HIS A 232 -24.28 -12.68 4.15
N PRO A 233 -25.39 -12.26 4.78
CA PRO A 233 -26.70 -12.32 4.15
C PRO A 233 -26.86 -11.48 2.87
N GLU A 234 -26.08 -10.42 2.74
CA GLU A 234 -26.10 -9.51 1.59
C GLU A 234 -24.98 -9.81 0.57
N VAL A 235 -24.25 -10.92 0.73
CA VAL A 235 -23.15 -11.31 -0.16
C VAL A 235 -23.49 -12.64 -0.82
N THR A 236 -23.31 -12.71 -2.13
CA THR A 236 -23.51 -13.91 -2.94
C THR A 236 -22.26 -14.80 -2.94
N PRO A 237 -22.39 -16.13 -3.12
CA PRO A 237 -21.23 -17.01 -3.24
C PRO A 237 -20.26 -16.63 -4.37
N ALA A 238 -20.76 -15.98 -5.44
CA ALA A 238 -19.93 -15.52 -6.55
C ALA A 238 -19.06 -14.31 -6.15
N GLU A 239 -19.60 -13.37 -5.36
CA GLU A 239 -18.82 -12.25 -4.80
C GLU A 239 -17.74 -12.74 -3.84
N VAL A 240 -18.04 -13.77 -3.03
CA VAL A 240 -17.06 -14.42 -2.15
C VAL A 240 -15.94 -15.10 -2.95
N ALA A 241 -16.31 -15.91 -3.95
CA ALA A 241 -15.34 -16.55 -4.84
C ALA A 241 -14.49 -15.52 -5.57
N TRP A 242 -15.10 -14.45 -6.06
CA TRP A 242 -14.40 -13.36 -6.74
C TRP A 242 -13.39 -12.68 -5.82
N ALA A 243 -13.78 -12.30 -4.60
CA ALA A 243 -12.88 -11.66 -3.65
C ALA A 243 -11.67 -12.54 -3.31
N LEU A 244 -11.90 -13.84 -3.12
CA LEU A 244 -10.84 -14.82 -2.88
C LEU A 244 -9.87 -14.91 -4.07
N LEU A 245 -10.39 -15.09 -5.29
CA LEU A 245 -9.57 -15.18 -6.50
C LEU A 245 -8.79 -13.90 -6.76
N TRP A 246 -9.42 -12.75 -6.54
CA TRP A 246 -8.77 -11.46 -6.70
C TRP A 246 -7.65 -11.25 -5.68
N GLY A 247 -7.88 -11.63 -4.42
CA GLY A 247 -6.83 -11.65 -3.39
C GLY A 247 -5.65 -12.50 -3.79
N ILE A 248 -5.88 -13.66 -4.42
CA ILE A 248 -4.82 -14.53 -4.93
C ILE A 248 -4.04 -13.86 -6.08
N VAL A 249 -4.75 -13.23 -7.02
CA VAL A 249 -4.13 -12.49 -8.12
C VAL A 249 -3.20 -11.40 -7.59
N VAL A 250 -3.69 -10.60 -6.65
CA VAL A 250 -2.90 -9.55 -5.99
C VAL A 250 -1.73 -10.15 -5.21
N GLY A 251 -1.96 -11.24 -4.47
CA GLY A 251 -0.92 -11.87 -3.66
C GLY A 251 0.24 -12.45 -4.47
N PHE A 252 -0.02 -12.94 -5.69
CA PHE A 252 1.00 -13.42 -6.64
C PHE A 252 1.64 -12.32 -7.49
N THR A 253 1.00 -11.15 -7.63
CA THR A 253 1.54 -10.06 -8.45
C THR A 253 2.91 -9.59 -7.93
N GLY A 254 3.85 -9.41 -8.86
CA GLY A 254 5.21 -8.93 -8.58
C GLY A 254 6.21 -10.02 -8.20
N HIS A 255 5.79 -11.29 -8.11
CA HIS A 255 6.66 -12.42 -7.80
C HIS A 255 7.15 -13.14 -9.06
N ASP A 256 8.29 -13.85 -8.94
CA ASP A 256 8.87 -14.65 -10.03
C ASP A 256 8.02 -15.90 -10.30
N ASP A 257 7.71 -16.14 -11.58
CA ASP A 257 6.93 -17.28 -12.10
C ASP A 257 7.40 -18.63 -11.52
N LYS A 258 8.70 -18.80 -11.27
CA LYS A 258 9.23 -20.06 -10.72
C LYS A 258 8.77 -20.37 -9.29
N TYR A 259 8.26 -19.40 -8.55
CA TYR A 259 7.74 -19.59 -7.19
C TYR A 259 6.21 -19.72 -7.16
N LEU A 260 5.52 -19.41 -8.25
CA LEU A 260 4.06 -19.46 -8.33
C LEU A 260 3.61 -20.92 -8.55
N PRO A 261 2.69 -21.46 -7.73
CA PRO A 261 1.97 -22.68 -8.07
C PRO A 261 0.85 -22.40 -9.07
N ALA A 262 0.47 -23.40 -9.85
CA ALA A 262 -0.79 -23.37 -10.59
C ALA A 262 -1.98 -23.37 -9.62
N VAL A 263 -3.04 -22.65 -9.98
CA VAL A 263 -4.25 -22.56 -9.18
C VAL A 263 -5.31 -23.45 -9.79
N GLU A 264 -5.85 -24.36 -9.00
CA GLU A 264 -6.90 -25.27 -9.43
C GLU A 264 -8.20 -24.99 -8.67
N LEU A 265 -9.24 -24.62 -9.39
CA LEU A 265 -10.51 -24.16 -8.83
C LEU A 265 -11.46 -25.33 -8.69
N MET A 266 -12.10 -25.49 -7.52
CA MET A 266 -13.21 -26.42 -7.40
C MET A 266 -14.37 -25.96 -8.28
N PRO A 267 -14.94 -26.82 -9.14
CA PRO A 267 -15.98 -26.44 -10.07
C PRO A 267 -17.29 -26.12 -9.33
N GLY A 268 -18.09 -25.27 -9.97
CA GLY A 268 -19.34 -24.78 -9.44
C GLY A 268 -19.65 -23.39 -9.99
N LYS A 269 -20.93 -23.15 -10.30
CA LYS A 269 -21.40 -21.91 -10.94
C LYS A 269 -20.83 -20.62 -10.30
N PRO A 270 -20.80 -20.46 -8.96
CA PRO A 270 -20.23 -19.23 -8.38
C PRO A 270 -18.73 -19.05 -8.63
N MET A 271 -17.96 -20.13 -8.66
CA MET A 271 -16.51 -20.09 -8.95
C MET A 271 -16.25 -19.83 -10.44
N GLU A 272 -17.08 -20.38 -11.33
CA GLU A 272 -17.05 -20.13 -12.78
C GLU A 272 -17.35 -18.68 -13.12
N ASP A 273 -18.36 -18.10 -12.47
CA ASP A 273 -18.73 -16.69 -12.63
C ASP A 273 -17.61 -15.77 -12.13
N ALA A 274 -17.08 -16.05 -10.94
CA ALA A 274 -15.94 -15.32 -10.37
C ALA A 274 -14.70 -15.39 -11.27
N TYR A 275 -14.35 -16.58 -11.75
CA TYR A 275 -13.19 -16.76 -12.63
C TYR A 275 -13.35 -15.99 -13.95
N SER A 276 -14.55 -16.01 -14.53
CA SER A 276 -14.86 -15.26 -15.75
C SER A 276 -14.67 -13.75 -15.56
N LEU A 277 -15.10 -13.20 -14.41
CA LEU A 277 -14.88 -11.80 -14.05
C LEU A 277 -13.38 -11.47 -13.91
N VAL A 278 -12.62 -12.33 -13.23
CA VAL A 278 -11.16 -12.17 -13.06
C VAL A 278 -10.43 -12.21 -14.41
N GLN A 279 -10.83 -13.10 -15.32
CA GLN A 279 -10.26 -13.16 -16.67
C GLN A 279 -10.49 -11.88 -17.47
N ARG A 280 -11.68 -11.26 -17.34
CA ARG A 280 -12.00 -9.97 -17.98
C ARG A 280 -11.33 -8.78 -17.28
N GLY A 281 -10.83 -8.97 -16.06
CA GLY A 281 -10.30 -7.90 -15.22
C GLY A 281 -11.40 -6.94 -14.74
N GLU A 282 -12.64 -7.44 -14.64
CA GLU A 282 -13.79 -6.70 -14.17
C GLU A 282 -13.87 -6.73 -12.64
N LEU A 283 -14.17 -5.58 -12.05
CA LEU A 283 -14.53 -5.44 -10.63
C LEU A 283 -16.06 -5.59 -10.53
N PRO A 284 -16.60 -6.39 -9.59
CA PRO A 284 -18.03 -6.48 -9.35
C PRO A 284 -18.61 -5.11 -9.02
N GLU A 285 -19.76 -4.80 -9.61
CA GLU A 285 -20.38 -3.47 -9.50
C GLU A 285 -21.06 -3.23 -8.14
N SER A 286 -21.41 -4.27 -7.38
CA SER A 286 -22.40 -4.20 -6.28
C SER A 286 -21.86 -4.22 -4.85
N THR A 287 -20.66 -4.76 -4.59
CA THR A 287 -20.21 -5.10 -3.21
C THR A 287 -18.72 -4.97 -2.98
N VAL A 288 -17.96 -4.55 -3.99
CA VAL A 288 -16.55 -4.28 -3.83
C VAL A 288 -16.44 -2.99 -3.01
N PRO A 289 -16.05 -3.03 -1.72
CA PRO A 289 -15.76 -1.78 -1.03
C PRO A 289 -14.80 -0.95 -1.89
N GLU A 290 -15.04 0.36 -1.98
CA GLU A 290 -14.13 1.33 -2.61
C GLU A 290 -12.66 1.02 -2.25
N LEU A 291 -12.46 0.56 -1.01
CA LEU A 291 -11.26 -0.05 -0.47
C LEU A 291 -10.45 -0.92 -1.44
N PHE A 292 -11.09 -1.82 -2.18
CA PHE A 292 -10.42 -2.71 -3.12
C PHE A 292 -10.03 -2.00 -4.40
N GLN A 293 -10.90 -1.16 -4.95
CA GLN A 293 -10.56 -0.38 -6.12
C GLN A 293 -9.37 0.53 -5.80
N ASP A 294 -9.38 1.14 -4.62
CA ASP A 294 -8.32 2.02 -4.12
C ASP A 294 -7.00 1.28 -3.92
N VAL A 295 -6.99 0.20 -3.14
CA VAL A 295 -5.74 -0.52 -2.81
C VAL A 295 -5.14 -1.14 -4.07
N VAL A 296 -5.97 -1.75 -4.91
CA VAL A 296 -5.50 -2.46 -6.09
C VAL A 296 -5.03 -1.48 -7.16
N LEU A 297 -5.86 -0.50 -7.58
CA LEU A 297 -5.46 0.43 -8.65
C LEU A 297 -4.30 1.34 -8.26
N HIS A 298 -4.12 1.66 -6.97
CA HIS A 298 -3.06 2.56 -6.52
C HIS A 298 -1.80 1.84 -6.06
N ALA A 299 -1.88 0.64 -5.48
CA ALA A 299 -0.68 -0.17 -5.23
C ALA A 299 0.05 -0.48 -6.55
N PHE A 300 -0.67 -0.61 -7.67
CA PHE A 300 -0.04 -0.79 -8.99
C PHE A 300 0.68 0.44 -9.54
N ARG A 301 0.47 1.62 -8.95
CA ARG A 301 1.24 2.83 -9.30
C ARG A 301 2.48 3.02 -8.43
N MET A 302 2.75 2.08 -7.52
CA MET A 302 3.95 2.07 -6.69
C MET A 302 4.68 0.73 -6.84
N GLN A 303 5.93 0.72 -7.33
CA GLN A 303 6.80 -0.48 -7.30
C GLN A 303 8.18 -0.13 -6.79
N PHE A 304 8.93 -1.15 -6.37
CA PHE A 304 10.35 -0.96 -6.10
C PHE A 304 11.16 -0.81 -7.38
N ALA A 305 12.05 0.18 -7.39
CA ALA A 305 13.06 0.29 -8.42
C ALA A 305 13.97 -0.94 -8.41
N LYS A 306 14.39 -1.43 -9.58
CA LYS A 306 15.34 -2.55 -9.65
C LYS A 306 16.72 -2.08 -9.19
N PRO A 307 17.30 -2.65 -8.11
CA PRO A 307 18.64 -2.24 -7.68
C PRO A 307 19.68 -2.62 -8.73
N GLN A 308 20.59 -1.69 -9.05
CA GLN A 308 21.75 -1.91 -9.95
C GLN A 308 23.06 -2.03 -9.15
N GLY A 309 22.96 -2.34 -7.86
CA GLY A 309 24.05 -2.33 -6.89
C GLY A 309 23.51 -2.30 -5.45
N PRO A 310 24.32 -1.92 -4.44
CA PRO A 310 23.86 -1.82 -3.05
C PRO A 310 22.82 -0.72 -2.82
N PHE A 311 22.69 0.22 -3.76
CA PHE A 311 21.68 1.28 -3.76
C PHE A 311 21.06 1.39 -5.16
N ALA A 312 19.78 1.75 -5.23
CA ALA A 312 19.20 2.19 -6.49
C ALA A 312 19.83 3.52 -6.92
N VAL A 313 20.12 3.65 -8.21
CA VAL A 313 20.62 4.91 -8.80
C VAL A 313 19.53 5.98 -8.76
N SER A 314 19.87 7.26 -8.68
CA SER A 314 18.86 8.32 -8.69
C SER A 314 18.21 8.49 -10.07
N TYR A 315 19.02 8.46 -11.12
CA TYR A 315 18.58 8.50 -12.52
C TYR A 315 19.10 7.29 -13.29
N GLU A 316 18.28 6.77 -14.18
CA GLU A 316 18.69 5.70 -15.10
C GLU A 316 19.37 6.28 -16.34
N ARG A 317 20.23 5.49 -16.99
CA ARG A 317 20.88 5.94 -18.24
C ARG A 317 19.91 6.05 -19.41
N SER A 318 18.83 5.27 -19.38
CA SER A 318 17.84 5.21 -20.45
C SER A 318 16.48 4.78 -19.89
N PRO A 319 15.83 5.61 -19.04
CA PRO A 319 14.53 5.24 -18.52
C PRO A 319 13.50 5.16 -19.66
N PRO A 320 12.54 4.23 -19.59
CA PRO A 320 11.59 3.97 -20.66
C PRO A 320 10.61 5.13 -20.91
N GLU A 321 10.42 5.98 -19.91
CA GLU A 321 9.45 7.09 -19.92
C GLU A 321 10.03 8.33 -19.22
N ASN A 322 9.36 9.48 -19.37
CA ASN A 322 9.77 10.71 -18.72
C ASN A 322 9.79 10.55 -17.20
N TYR A 323 10.99 10.67 -16.65
CA TYR A 323 11.36 10.25 -15.33
C TYR A 323 11.89 11.44 -14.52
N ALA A 324 11.50 11.49 -13.25
CA ALA A 324 12.00 12.42 -12.26
C ALA A 324 12.55 11.70 -11.02
N PHE A 325 13.42 12.36 -10.27
CA PHE A 325 13.89 11.85 -8.97
C PHE A 325 13.46 12.78 -7.85
N LEU A 326 12.89 12.24 -6.77
CA LEU A 326 12.57 12.98 -5.55
C LEU A 326 13.80 13.05 -4.63
N ILE A 327 14.36 14.25 -4.46
CA ILE A 327 15.41 14.52 -3.49
C ILE A 327 14.79 14.92 -2.14
N PRO A 328 15.19 14.27 -1.03
CA PRO A 328 14.97 14.80 0.30
C PRO A 328 15.97 15.94 0.53
N GLY A 329 15.48 17.15 0.35
CA GLY A 329 16.21 18.40 0.44
C GLY A 329 16.47 18.85 1.86
N ASP A 330 17.30 19.88 1.95
CA ASP A 330 17.61 20.66 3.16
C ASP A 330 16.74 21.92 3.26
N GLU A 331 16.56 22.44 4.48
CA GLU A 331 15.79 23.66 4.73
C GLU A 331 16.40 24.94 4.12
N GLU A 332 17.67 24.91 3.70
CA GLU A 332 18.32 26.00 2.98
C GLU A 332 18.05 25.97 1.47
N LEU A 333 17.14 25.09 1.02
CA LEU A 333 16.55 25.08 -0.32
C LEU A 333 17.55 24.97 -1.48
N PHE A 334 18.67 24.25 -1.30
CA PHE A 334 19.68 24.07 -2.33
C PHE A 334 19.88 22.60 -2.69
N VAL A 335 20.21 22.34 -3.96
CA VAL A 335 20.62 21.00 -4.42
C VAL A 335 22.11 20.81 -4.13
N GLY A 336 22.45 19.81 -3.33
CA GLY A 336 23.82 19.52 -2.89
C GLY A 336 23.93 19.13 -1.42
N GLY A 337 25.11 19.27 -0.82
CA GLY A 337 25.32 19.03 0.61
C GLY A 337 25.59 17.57 0.97
N GLY A 338 25.00 17.08 2.05
CA GLY A 338 25.21 15.73 2.55
C GLY A 338 24.29 14.66 1.93
N ALA A 339 24.60 13.40 2.24
CA ALA A 339 23.74 12.24 1.97
C ALA A 339 23.18 12.18 0.53
N LEU A 340 21.87 11.99 0.38
CA LEU A 340 21.23 11.81 -0.92
C LEU A 340 21.14 13.11 -1.74
N ASN A 341 20.92 14.26 -1.09
CA ASN A 341 20.93 15.57 -1.75
C ASN A 341 22.31 15.85 -2.38
N GLY A 342 23.38 15.63 -1.63
CA GLY A 342 24.76 15.71 -2.11
C GLY A 342 25.09 14.74 -3.23
N ALA A 343 24.69 13.47 -3.10
CA ALA A 343 24.91 12.46 -4.13
C ALA A 343 24.23 12.80 -5.46
N VAL A 344 23.03 13.38 -5.42
CA VAL A 344 22.34 13.82 -6.64
C VAL A 344 22.98 15.08 -7.22
N GLY A 345 23.40 16.05 -6.39
CA GLY A 345 24.18 17.19 -6.85
C GLY A 345 25.45 16.78 -7.59
N GLU A 346 26.21 15.81 -7.05
CA GLU A 346 27.39 15.26 -7.71
C GLU A 346 27.06 14.60 -9.06
N LEU A 347 25.95 13.85 -9.12
CA LEU A 347 25.48 13.20 -10.34
C LEU A 347 25.06 14.24 -11.40
N MET A 348 24.37 15.31 -11.00
CA MET A 348 23.98 16.41 -11.90
C MET A 348 25.19 17.11 -12.49
N MET A 349 26.23 17.37 -11.69
CA MET A 349 27.49 17.92 -12.19
C MET A 349 28.15 17.00 -13.22
N LYS A 350 28.34 15.72 -12.86
CA LYS A 350 29.11 14.77 -13.68
C LYS A 350 28.37 14.33 -14.93
N ASN A 351 27.06 14.10 -14.82
CA ASN A 351 26.27 13.45 -15.86
C ASN A 351 25.22 14.38 -16.48
N GLY A 352 24.85 15.47 -15.82
CA GLY A 352 23.94 16.50 -16.35
C GLY A 352 24.65 17.73 -16.92
N ASN A 353 25.99 17.76 -16.92
CA ASN A 353 26.76 18.96 -17.31
C ASN A 353 26.33 20.21 -16.53
N GLN A 354 25.95 20.07 -15.26
CA GLN A 354 25.54 21.19 -14.39
C GLN A 354 26.70 21.59 -13.48
N LYS A 355 27.77 22.17 -14.06
CA LYS A 355 29.00 22.51 -13.33
C LYS A 355 28.79 23.57 -12.26
N GLU A 356 27.70 24.32 -12.38
CA GLU A 356 27.29 25.42 -11.52
C GLU A 356 26.79 24.92 -10.15
N VAL A 357 26.43 23.64 -10.01
CA VAL A 357 26.13 22.98 -8.72
C VAL A 357 27.44 22.66 -7.96
N ALA A 358 28.40 23.59 -7.98
CA ALA A 358 29.80 23.32 -7.69
C ALA A 358 30.08 23.04 -6.20
N PHE A 359 31.07 22.18 -5.98
CA PHE A 359 31.71 22.01 -4.68
C PHE A 359 32.57 23.22 -4.33
N GLU A 360 32.81 23.42 -3.04
CA GLU A 360 33.93 24.24 -2.61
C GLU A 360 35.23 23.65 -3.16
N THR A 361 36.07 24.52 -3.71
CA THR A 361 37.40 24.15 -4.20
C THR A 361 38.45 24.96 -3.46
N ASP A 362 39.58 24.34 -3.17
CA ASP A 362 40.75 25.05 -2.66
C ASP A 362 41.40 25.93 -3.74
N ASP A 363 42.49 26.62 -3.39
CA ASP A 363 43.23 27.50 -4.30
C ASP A 363 43.81 26.77 -5.53
N PHE A 364 43.83 25.43 -5.52
CA PHE A 364 44.30 24.58 -6.61
C PHE A 364 43.14 23.98 -7.44
N GLY A 365 41.90 24.38 -7.16
CA GLY A 365 40.71 23.87 -7.84
C GLY A 365 40.33 22.45 -7.42
N GLN A 366 40.93 21.90 -6.35
CA GLN A 366 40.57 20.59 -5.82
C GLN A 366 39.37 20.69 -4.89
N PRO A 367 38.44 19.72 -4.87
CA PRO A 367 37.31 19.76 -3.94
C PRO A 367 37.78 19.83 -2.49
N VAL A 368 37.23 20.79 -1.74
CA VAL A 368 37.43 20.87 -0.29
C VAL A 368 36.64 19.73 0.35
N PHE A 369 37.30 18.98 1.23
CA PHE A 369 36.65 17.92 2.00
C PHE A 369 36.50 18.36 3.46
N VAL A 370 35.31 18.19 4.00
CA VAL A 370 35.00 18.35 5.42
C VAL A 370 34.75 16.99 6.04
N LYS A 371 35.08 16.82 7.33
CA LYS A 371 34.72 15.60 8.06
C LYS A 371 33.26 15.66 8.44
N ASP A 372 32.55 14.60 8.11
CA ASP A 372 31.19 14.39 8.52
C ASP A 372 31.15 13.90 10.00
N ALA A 373 29.97 13.84 10.64
CA ALA A 373 29.82 13.39 12.03
C ALA A 373 30.25 11.92 12.29
N SER A 374 30.47 11.12 11.24
CA SER A 374 31.07 9.78 11.34
C SER A 374 32.59 9.79 11.17
N GLY A 375 33.18 10.97 10.93
CA GLY A 375 34.61 11.17 10.65
C GLY A 375 34.99 10.94 9.19
N ARG A 376 34.03 10.66 8.30
CA ARG A 376 34.27 10.44 6.87
C ARG A 376 34.45 11.77 6.15
N LEU A 377 35.42 11.85 5.24
CA LEU A 377 35.60 13.02 4.38
C LEU A 377 34.50 13.08 3.32
N VAL A 378 33.75 14.18 3.30
CA VAL A 378 32.71 14.50 2.30
C VAL A 378 33.04 15.84 1.65
N LYS A 379 32.66 16.03 0.39
CA LYS A 379 32.93 17.29 -0.32
C LYS A 379 32.05 18.41 0.22
N SER A 380 32.62 19.59 0.44
CA SER A 380 31.90 20.79 0.86
C SER A 380 31.24 21.48 -0.35
N PHE A 381 30.13 22.20 -0.13
CA PHE A 381 29.31 22.81 -1.18
C PHE A 381 29.17 24.31 -0.98
N LYS A 382 29.29 25.09 -2.07
CA LYS A 382 29.07 26.54 -2.06
C LYS A 382 27.57 26.85 -2.10
N LYS A 383 26.90 26.74 -0.96
CA LYS A 383 25.43 26.88 -0.87
C LYS A 383 24.92 28.20 -1.44
N ASP A 384 25.63 29.30 -1.18
CA ASP A 384 25.26 30.65 -1.66
C ASP A 384 25.40 30.84 -3.17
N GLN A 385 26.14 29.95 -3.84
CA GLN A 385 26.34 29.96 -5.29
C GLN A 385 25.49 28.91 -6.00
N CYS A 386 24.69 28.12 -5.27
CA CYS A 386 23.87 27.09 -5.88
C CYS A 386 22.72 27.74 -6.68
N PRO A 387 22.64 27.53 -8.01
CA PRO A 387 21.63 28.15 -8.85
C PRO A 387 20.19 27.82 -8.44
N TYR A 388 19.98 26.61 -7.91
CA TYR A 388 18.67 26.16 -7.42
C TYR A 388 18.19 26.98 -6.23
N ARG A 389 19.11 27.38 -5.32
CA ARG A 389 18.76 28.03 -4.06
C ARG A 389 17.99 29.33 -4.27
N LYS A 390 18.54 30.22 -5.08
CA LYS A 390 17.92 31.52 -5.34
C LYS A 390 16.55 31.37 -6.02
N CYS A 391 16.42 30.42 -6.94
CA CYS A 391 15.15 30.10 -7.57
C CYS A 391 14.15 29.57 -6.53
N HIS A 392 14.53 28.55 -5.77
CA HIS A 392 13.68 27.91 -4.75
C HIS A 392 13.24 28.89 -3.66
N GLU A 393 14.12 29.74 -3.13
CA GLU A 393 13.77 30.74 -2.11
C GLU A 393 12.70 31.74 -2.60
N LEU A 394 12.83 32.21 -3.85
CA LEU A 394 11.87 33.16 -4.44
C LEU A 394 10.52 32.52 -4.71
N VAL A 395 10.51 31.34 -5.32
CA VAL A 395 9.27 30.62 -5.65
C VAL A 395 8.57 30.14 -4.37
N PHE A 396 9.33 29.71 -3.35
CA PHE A 396 8.80 29.34 -2.04
C PHE A 396 8.09 30.52 -1.35
N ARG A 397 8.71 31.70 -1.35
CA ARG A 397 8.11 32.92 -0.75
C ARG A 397 6.75 33.25 -1.38
N ARG A 398 6.58 33.01 -2.68
CA ARG A 398 5.29 33.20 -3.36
C ARG A 398 4.33 32.05 -3.09
N ALA A 399 4.81 30.80 -3.07
CA ALA A 399 3.98 29.62 -2.79
C ALA A 399 3.30 29.68 -1.42
N ARG A 400 3.98 30.17 -0.37
CA ARG A 400 3.39 30.34 0.97
C ARG A 400 2.29 31.39 1.07
N GLU A 401 2.20 32.31 0.12
CA GLU A 401 1.09 33.27 0.01
C GLU A 401 -0.17 32.61 -0.57
N SER A 402 -0.04 31.42 -1.15
CA SER A 402 -1.12 30.66 -1.78
C SER A 402 -0.97 29.16 -1.48
N PRO A 403 -1.07 28.74 -0.20
CA PRO A 403 -0.93 27.35 0.17
C PRO A 403 -1.96 26.50 -0.57
N LEU A 404 -1.60 25.25 -0.81
CA LEU A 404 -2.37 24.29 -1.59
C LEU A 404 -2.52 24.61 -3.08
N THR A 405 -1.74 25.56 -3.61
CA THR A 405 -1.70 25.88 -5.04
C THR A 405 -0.27 25.76 -5.56
N LEU A 406 -0.09 25.15 -6.74
CA LEU A 406 1.19 25.17 -7.44
C LEU A 406 1.48 26.56 -8.00
N VAL A 407 2.59 27.17 -7.58
CA VAL A 407 3.05 28.48 -8.03
C VAL A 407 4.23 28.33 -8.98
N GLU A 408 4.09 28.87 -10.20
CA GLU A 408 5.13 28.84 -11.23
C GLU A 408 6.22 29.88 -10.96
N ALA A 409 7.48 29.50 -11.22
CA ALA A 409 8.60 30.43 -11.30
C ALA A 409 8.46 31.37 -12.51
N THR A 410 8.83 32.63 -12.36
CA THR A 410 8.91 33.56 -13.48
C THR A 410 10.13 33.24 -14.36
N SER A 411 10.13 33.71 -15.61
CA SER A 411 11.30 33.52 -16.49
C SER A 411 12.59 34.13 -15.94
N GLU A 412 12.47 35.24 -15.19
CA GLU A 412 13.61 35.86 -14.49
C GLU A 412 14.13 34.96 -13.36
N GLU A 413 13.23 34.39 -12.56
CA GLU A 413 13.60 33.48 -11.47
C GLU A 413 14.24 32.19 -11.98
N VAL A 414 13.72 31.63 -13.08
CA VAL A 414 14.36 30.51 -13.79
C VAL A 414 15.71 30.92 -14.38
N GLY A 415 15.84 32.18 -14.82
CA GLY A 415 17.08 32.76 -15.34
C GLY A 415 18.25 32.71 -14.35
N PHE A 416 17.98 32.74 -13.04
CA PHE A 416 19.02 32.54 -12.01
C PHE A 416 19.67 31.16 -12.04
N THR A 417 19.08 30.21 -12.77
CA THR A 417 19.64 28.86 -12.93
C THR A 417 20.64 28.73 -14.06
N GLU A 418 21.03 29.83 -14.71
CA GLU A 418 22.06 29.84 -15.77
C GLU A 418 21.76 28.86 -16.92
N GLY A 419 20.46 28.72 -17.24
CA GLY A 419 19.96 27.81 -18.28
C GLY A 419 19.97 26.34 -17.89
N ILE A 420 20.13 25.99 -16.61
CA ILE A 420 19.96 24.62 -16.10
C ILE A 420 18.50 24.19 -16.20
N LEU A 421 17.59 25.06 -15.78
CA LEU A 421 16.16 24.78 -15.79
C LEU A 421 15.48 25.47 -16.98
N ARG A 422 14.50 24.76 -17.55
CA ARG A 422 13.53 25.33 -18.48
C ARG A 422 12.28 25.82 -17.74
N PHE A 423 11.97 25.22 -16.60
CA PHE A 423 10.79 25.52 -15.80
C PHE A 423 11.03 25.10 -14.34
N SER A 424 10.41 25.83 -13.40
CA SER A 424 10.35 25.46 -11.99
C SER A 424 9.00 25.90 -11.41
N CYS A 425 8.49 25.17 -10.44
CA CYS A 425 7.30 25.55 -9.67
C CYS A 425 7.38 24.99 -8.26
N CYS A 426 6.70 25.63 -7.31
CA CYS A 426 6.65 25.21 -5.91
C CYS A 426 5.21 25.05 -5.43
N ARG A 427 4.97 24.06 -4.57
CA ARG A 427 3.71 23.86 -3.85
C ARG A 427 4.00 23.67 -2.37
N VAL A 428 3.26 24.36 -1.52
CA VAL A 428 3.30 24.18 -0.06
C VAL A 428 1.91 23.80 0.45
N TYR A 429 1.84 23.10 1.59
CA TYR A 429 0.55 22.73 2.18
C TYR A 429 0.09 23.67 3.30
N ASP A 430 0.97 24.56 3.78
CA ASP A 430 0.66 25.59 4.77
C ASP A 430 1.41 26.90 4.44
N SER A 431 1.12 27.95 5.19
CA SER A 431 1.74 29.27 5.05
C SER A 431 2.96 29.44 5.96
N SER A 432 3.65 28.35 6.33
CA SER A 432 4.81 28.40 7.22
C SER A 432 5.93 29.25 6.61
N GLU A 433 6.63 30.00 7.47
CA GLU A 433 7.86 30.71 7.10
C GLU A 433 8.99 29.73 6.75
N HIS A 434 8.90 28.48 7.21
CA HIS A 434 9.90 27.44 7.00
C HIS A 434 9.48 26.48 5.89
N PRO A 435 10.43 25.98 5.07
CA PRO A 435 10.10 25.21 3.88
C PRO A 435 9.72 23.75 4.14
N PHE A 436 9.50 23.34 5.39
CA PHE A 436 9.14 21.97 5.71
C PHE A 436 7.82 21.58 5.04
N GLY A 437 7.88 20.56 4.20
CA GLY A 437 6.77 20.10 3.38
C GLY A 437 6.65 20.77 2.02
N ALA A 438 7.45 21.79 1.73
CA ALA A 438 7.51 22.40 0.40
C ALA A 438 7.97 21.37 -0.64
N VAL A 439 7.41 21.48 -1.84
CA VAL A 439 7.73 20.60 -2.97
C VAL A 439 7.98 21.46 -4.19
N PHE A 440 9.13 21.26 -4.83
CA PHE A 440 9.51 21.89 -6.07
C PHE A 440 9.54 20.86 -7.18
N VAL A 441 9.07 21.23 -8.37
CA VAL A 441 9.21 20.42 -9.59
C VAL A 441 10.01 21.24 -10.60
N ASP A 442 11.24 20.80 -10.83
CA ASP A 442 12.25 21.49 -11.64
C ASP A 442 12.49 20.72 -12.94
N VAL A 443 12.13 21.32 -14.08
CA VAL A 443 12.28 20.69 -15.40
C VAL A 443 13.60 21.15 -16.02
N PHE A 444 14.49 20.20 -16.31
CA PHE A 444 15.79 20.52 -16.88
C PHE A 444 15.68 20.99 -18.34
N ALA A 445 16.57 21.91 -18.71
CA ALA A 445 16.91 22.12 -20.11
C ALA A 445 17.44 20.81 -20.73
N GLU A 446 17.16 20.57 -22.01
CA GLU A 446 17.44 19.28 -22.66
C GLU A 446 18.92 18.88 -22.60
N ASN A 447 19.81 19.85 -22.79
CA ASN A 447 21.27 19.68 -22.71
C ASN A 447 21.83 19.63 -21.28
N ARG A 448 20.96 19.75 -20.26
CA ARG A 448 21.31 19.74 -18.84
C ARG A 448 20.70 18.56 -18.06
N ARG A 449 19.98 17.67 -18.76
CA ARG A 449 19.39 16.46 -18.17
C ARG A 449 20.48 15.49 -17.70
N PRO A 450 20.35 14.84 -16.53
CA PRO A 450 21.24 13.76 -16.13
C PRO A 450 21.32 12.68 -17.20
N TYR A 451 22.56 12.30 -17.54
CA TYR A 451 22.87 11.41 -18.66
C TYR A 451 22.36 11.94 -20.01
N TYR A 452 22.34 13.26 -20.25
CA TYR A 452 21.75 14.05 -21.36
C TYR A 452 21.47 13.38 -22.73
N LYS A 453 22.20 12.33 -23.11
CA LYS A 453 21.84 11.43 -24.21
C LYS A 453 20.54 10.65 -23.95
N GLY A 454 20.23 10.35 -22.70
CA GLY A 454 18.97 9.82 -22.21
C GLY A 454 17.94 10.94 -22.15
N LYS A 455 17.06 11.00 -23.16
CA LYS A 455 16.06 12.08 -23.30
C LYS A 455 15.06 12.13 -22.16
N ASN A 456 14.93 11.05 -21.40
CA ASN A 456 13.80 10.83 -20.52
C ASN A 456 14.06 11.19 -19.04
N ASN A 457 15.27 11.60 -18.62
CA ASN A 457 15.50 12.15 -17.27
C ASN A 457 15.10 13.63 -17.25
N VAL A 458 13.80 13.92 -17.17
CA VAL A 458 13.27 15.24 -17.53
C VAL A 458 13.24 16.25 -16.39
N ALA A 459 13.13 15.80 -15.15
CA ALA A 459 12.92 16.69 -14.02
C ALA A 459 13.56 16.20 -12.71
N LEU A 460 13.72 17.14 -11.80
CA LEU A 460 13.99 16.94 -10.38
C LEU A 460 12.73 17.28 -9.59
N ILE A 461 12.40 16.49 -8.57
CA ILE A 461 11.46 16.89 -7.52
C ILE A 461 12.27 17.12 -6.25
N TYR A 462 12.16 18.28 -5.63
CA TYR A 462 12.86 18.60 -4.39
C TYR A 462 11.84 18.79 -3.28
N THR A 463 12.01 18.15 -2.13
CA THR A 463 11.12 18.38 -0.98
C THR A 463 11.88 18.42 0.34
N VAL A 464 11.49 19.33 1.23
CA VAL A 464 12.09 19.39 2.57
C VAL A 464 11.21 18.59 3.53
N GLY A 465 11.76 17.52 4.10
CA GLY A 465 11.03 16.69 5.05
C GLY A 465 10.78 17.42 6.38
N ALA A 466 9.73 17.03 7.12
CA ALA A 466 9.48 17.59 8.46
C ALA A 466 10.68 17.36 9.40
N LEU A 467 10.87 18.27 10.36
CA LEU A 467 11.97 18.19 11.34
C LEU A 467 11.50 17.54 12.64
N GLY A 468 11.95 16.32 12.93
CA GLY A 468 11.59 15.57 14.15
C GLY A 468 12.62 15.69 15.28
N GLN A 469 13.81 16.20 14.99
CA GLN A 469 14.84 16.53 15.97
C GLN A 469 15.73 17.62 15.41
N ASN A 470 16.28 18.49 16.27
CA ASN A 470 17.20 19.54 15.84
C ASN A 470 18.61 18.97 15.57
N LYS A 471 18.70 18.03 14.62
CA LYS A 471 19.96 17.44 14.16
C LYS A 471 20.23 17.90 12.74
N LYS A 472 21.48 18.24 12.45
CA LYS A 472 21.98 18.53 11.10
C LYS A 472 22.72 17.31 10.56
N ALA A 473 22.84 17.20 9.24
CA ALA A 473 23.52 16.07 8.63
C ALA A 473 25.03 16.12 8.96
N PRO A 474 25.71 14.96 8.93
CA PRO A 474 27.17 14.90 9.00
C PRO A 474 27.83 15.92 8.04
N GLY A 475 28.62 16.86 8.58
CA GLY A 475 29.33 17.90 7.79
C GLY A 475 28.61 19.26 7.68
N GLU A 476 27.40 19.36 8.24
CA GLU A 476 26.71 20.63 8.43
C GLU A 476 27.04 21.22 9.82
N GLY A 477 26.94 22.55 9.97
CA GLY A 477 27.26 23.25 11.21
C GLY A 477 26.37 22.90 12.41
N GLU A 478 26.65 23.50 13.57
CA GLU A 478 25.86 23.30 14.79
C GLU A 478 24.39 23.67 14.57
N PRO A 479 23.43 22.93 15.16
CA PRO A 479 22.02 23.25 15.03
C PRO A 479 21.68 24.65 15.54
N ASP A 480 21.00 25.45 14.72
CA ASP A 480 20.54 26.79 15.10
C ASP A 480 19.52 26.70 16.26
N PRO A 481 19.68 27.46 17.36
CA PRO A 481 18.67 27.56 18.42
C PRO A 481 17.27 27.94 17.91
N ALA A 482 17.17 28.81 16.88
CA ALA A 482 15.88 29.18 16.29
C ALA A 482 15.21 27.98 15.60
N ARG A 483 16.00 27.06 15.04
CA ARG A 483 15.52 25.81 14.41
C ARG A 483 14.90 24.85 15.42
N ALA A 484 15.27 24.94 16.71
CA ALA A 484 14.70 24.08 17.76
C ALA A 484 13.18 24.27 17.92
N ALA A 485 12.66 25.48 17.70
CA ALA A 485 11.23 25.78 17.78
C ALA A 485 10.40 25.09 16.69
N LEU A 486 11.05 24.63 15.61
CA LEU A 486 10.41 23.99 14.46
C LEU A 486 10.32 22.47 14.57
N VAL A 487 11.04 21.92 15.55
CA VAL A 487 11.06 20.49 15.82
C VAL A 487 9.67 20.04 16.23
N LYS A 488 9.14 19.07 15.50
CA LYS A 488 7.92 18.34 15.87
C LYS A 488 8.20 17.46 17.07
N SER A 489 8.10 18.03 18.27
CA SER A 489 8.46 17.38 19.54
C SER A 489 7.55 16.20 19.92
N ARG A 490 6.36 16.12 19.33
CA ARG A 490 5.47 14.96 19.41
C ARG A 490 5.67 14.07 18.17
N ALA A 491 5.79 12.76 18.41
CA ALA A 491 5.90 11.77 17.34
C ALA A 491 4.73 11.84 16.35
N GLN A 492 3.53 12.14 16.85
CA GLN A 492 2.31 12.28 16.07
C GLN A 492 2.39 13.43 15.07
N ASP A 493 2.79 14.62 15.53
CA ASP A 493 2.90 15.81 14.68
C ASP A 493 3.94 15.62 13.58
N PHE A 494 5.03 14.89 13.91
CA PHE A 494 6.04 14.52 12.94
C PHE A 494 5.46 13.60 11.86
N VAL A 495 4.81 12.50 12.26
CA VAL A 495 4.22 11.53 11.33
C VAL A 495 3.14 12.18 10.45
N GLU A 496 2.28 13.02 11.02
CA GLU A 496 1.27 13.75 10.27
C GLU A 496 1.90 14.70 9.23
N ALA A 497 2.97 15.41 9.61
CA ALA A 497 3.68 16.28 8.68
C ALA A 497 4.33 15.48 7.52
N ILE A 498 4.81 14.27 7.77
CA ILE A 498 5.34 13.39 6.71
C ILE A 498 4.23 12.90 5.78
N PHE A 499 3.07 12.54 6.32
CA PHE A 499 1.89 12.20 5.51
C PHE A 499 1.47 13.36 4.61
N ARG A 500 1.37 14.58 5.15
CA ARG A 500 1.07 15.81 4.38
C ARG A 500 2.14 16.10 3.34
N THR A 501 3.41 15.84 3.65
CA THR A 501 4.51 15.95 2.68
C THR A 501 4.31 14.97 1.51
N GLY A 502 3.95 13.72 1.79
CA GLY A 502 3.64 12.73 0.76
C GLY A 502 2.49 13.18 -0.15
N LEU A 503 1.37 13.60 0.46
CA LEU A 503 0.22 14.15 -0.25
C LEU A 503 0.62 15.34 -1.15
N ASN A 504 1.42 16.27 -0.61
CA ASN A 504 1.85 17.46 -1.32
C ASN A 504 2.78 17.14 -2.51
N VAL A 505 3.65 16.14 -2.39
CA VAL A 505 4.56 15.70 -3.47
C VAL A 505 3.76 15.26 -4.69
N VAL A 506 2.78 14.37 -4.50
CA VAL A 506 1.99 13.85 -5.63
C VAL A 506 1.08 14.94 -6.20
N ASN A 507 0.46 15.77 -5.37
CA ASN A 507 -0.36 16.88 -5.85
C ASN A 507 0.45 17.88 -6.69
N ALA A 508 1.68 18.22 -6.27
CA ALA A 508 2.56 19.08 -7.05
C ALA A 508 2.86 18.49 -8.43
N VAL A 509 3.16 17.19 -8.51
CA VAL A 509 3.41 16.50 -9.79
C VAL A 509 2.16 16.42 -10.66
N VAL A 510 1.00 16.17 -10.07
CA VAL A 510 -0.30 16.11 -10.78
C VAL A 510 -0.67 17.48 -11.35
N GLU A 511 -0.56 18.54 -10.56
CA GLU A 511 -0.79 19.92 -10.99
C GLU A 511 0.21 20.32 -12.08
N TYR A 512 1.50 20.00 -11.90
CA TYR A 512 2.53 20.20 -12.92
C TYR A 512 2.18 19.47 -14.22
N ASN A 513 1.76 18.21 -14.15
CA ASN A 513 1.44 17.41 -15.34
C ASN A 513 0.29 18.01 -16.16
N LYS A 514 -0.66 18.69 -15.51
CA LYS A 514 -1.72 19.44 -16.19
C LYS A 514 -1.16 20.69 -16.87
N LEU A 515 -0.31 21.45 -16.18
CA LEU A 515 0.36 22.64 -16.73
C LEU A 515 1.29 22.28 -17.91
N ALA A 516 2.00 21.16 -17.81
CA ALA A 516 2.99 20.73 -18.78
C ALA A 516 2.40 20.57 -20.19
N VAL A 517 1.14 20.13 -20.30
CA VAL A 517 0.43 20.05 -21.58
C VAL A 517 0.26 21.43 -22.21
N ALA A 518 -0.18 22.42 -21.43
CA ALA A 518 -0.39 23.79 -21.91
C ALA A 518 0.93 24.53 -22.22
N ARG A 519 2.04 24.11 -21.59
CA ARG A 519 3.36 24.75 -21.73
C ARG A 519 4.30 24.01 -22.69
N GLU A 520 3.84 22.94 -23.34
CA GLU A 520 4.66 22.05 -24.18
C GLU A 520 5.93 21.57 -23.44
N LEU A 521 5.77 21.23 -22.17
CA LEU A 521 6.82 20.67 -21.31
C LEU A 521 6.68 19.15 -21.22
N PRO A 522 7.78 18.41 -20.97
CA PRO A 522 7.70 16.98 -20.74
C PRO A 522 6.93 16.69 -19.45
N ARG A 523 5.85 15.91 -19.56
CA ARG A 523 5.14 15.38 -18.39
C ARG A 523 6.04 14.47 -17.57
N VAL A 524 5.92 14.49 -16.25
CA VAL A 524 6.55 13.49 -15.36
C VAL A 524 5.65 12.27 -15.35
N ALA A 525 6.04 11.24 -16.09
CA ALA A 525 5.30 9.98 -16.19
C ALA A 525 5.63 9.07 -15.00
N CYS A 526 6.88 9.06 -14.55
CA CYS A 526 7.35 8.33 -13.38
C CYS A 526 8.23 9.22 -12.50
N PHE A 527 8.16 9.09 -11.17
CA PHE A 527 9.21 9.58 -10.29
C PHE A 527 9.66 8.55 -9.26
N ARG A 528 10.94 8.57 -8.91
CA ARG A 528 11.49 7.68 -7.88
C ARG A 528 11.58 8.38 -6.54
N SER A 529 11.08 7.72 -5.50
CA SER A 529 10.94 8.22 -4.14
C SER A 529 11.82 7.47 -3.13
N PRO A 530 12.74 8.17 -2.43
CA PRO A 530 13.33 7.67 -1.19
C PRO A 530 12.37 7.84 0.00
N ILE A 531 12.81 7.46 1.20
CA ILE A 531 12.14 7.84 2.45
C ILE A 531 12.51 9.30 2.78
N VAL A 532 11.57 10.21 2.61
CA VAL A 532 11.72 11.61 3.02
C VAL A 532 11.72 11.71 4.55
N ALA A 533 12.68 12.44 5.12
CA ALA A 533 12.92 12.56 6.57
C ALA A 533 13.19 11.24 7.33
N GLY A 534 13.56 10.16 6.63
CA GLY A 534 13.88 8.87 7.27
C GLY A 534 15.26 8.79 7.92
N GLY A 535 16.13 9.78 7.66
CA GLY A 535 17.50 9.85 8.16
C GLY A 535 17.68 10.89 9.27
N THR A 536 18.48 11.92 9.01
CA THR A 536 18.84 12.96 10.00
C THR A 536 17.64 13.61 10.69
N PHE A 537 16.57 13.89 9.93
CA PHE A 537 15.41 14.64 10.42
C PHE A 537 14.43 13.79 11.24
N ILE A 538 14.65 12.48 11.37
CA ILE A 538 13.69 11.58 12.02
C ILE A 538 13.46 11.92 13.49
N HIS A 539 12.20 11.88 13.94
CA HIS A 539 11.87 12.02 15.35
C HIS A 539 12.40 10.82 16.16
N PRO A 540 13.01 11.00 17.35
CA PRO A 540 13.68 9.93 18.09
C PRO A 540 12.76 8.79 18.56
N LYS A 541 11.45 9.02 18.63
CA LYS A 541 10.43 8.00 18.96
C LYS A 541 9.77 7.34 17.75
N VAL A 542 10.17 7.69 16.53
CA VAL A 542 9.59 7.18 15.28
C VAL A 542 10.64 6.36 14.55
N LYS A 543 10.26 5.19 14.01
CA LYS A 543 11.16 4.32 13.25
C LYS A 543 11.14 4.71 11.76
N PRO A 544 12.22 4.52 10.98
CA PRO A 544 12.23 4.90 9.56
C PRO A 544 11.11 4.25 8.73
N ARG A 545 10.71 3.02 9.04
CA ARG A 545 9.56 2.35 8.39
C ARG A 545 8.21 3.04 8.66
N GLU A 546 8.05 3.67 9.81
CA GLU A 546 6.84 4.43 10.14
C GLU A 546 6.78 5.74 9.34
N VAL A 547 7.93 6.37 9.12
CA VAL A 547 8.09 7.54 8.23
C VAL A 547 7.75 7.16 6.79
N ALA A 548 8.35 6.08 6.28
CA ALA A 548 8.07 5.57 4.94
C ALA A 548 6.58 5.24 4.76
N PHE A 549 5.97 4.59 5.76
CA PHE A 549 4.57 4.24 5.71
C PHE A 549 3.65 5.47 5.67
N ALA A 550 3.89 6.48 6.50
CA ALA A 550 3.15 7.74 6.46
C ALA A 550 3.25 8.44 5.09
N LEU A 551 4.45 8.43 4.50
CA LEU A 551 4.70 8.98 3.17
C LEU A 551 3.90 8.25 2.08
N LEU A 552 3.89 6.91 2.10
CA LEU A 552 3.12 6.08 1.17
C LEU A 552 1.61 6.30 1.29
N LEU A 553 1.10 6.50 2.51
CA LEU A 553 -0.31 6.85 2.71
C LEU A 553 -0.66 8.21 2.10
N GLY A 554 0.23 9.20 2.22
CA GLY A 554 0.08 10.49 1.56
C GLY A 554 0.07 10.37 0.04
N TYR A 555 0.98 9.58 -0.54
CA TYR A 555 1.00 9.29 -1.97
C TYR A 555 -0.30 8.65 -2.46
N HIS A 556 -0.75 7.62 -1.74
CA HIS A 556 -1.97 6.90 -2.07
C HIS A 556 -3.19 7.82 -2.10
N GLN A 557 -3.36 8.67 -1.09
CA GLN A 557 -4.50 9.58 -1.04
C GLN A 557 -4.50 10.59 -2.21
N ALA A 558 -3.34 11.18 -2.53
CA ALA A 558 -3.24 12.12 -3.64
C ALA A 558 -3.49 11.43 -4.99
N LEU A 559 -2.92 10.23 -5.20
CA LEU A 559 -3.17 9.44 -6.41
C LEU A 559 -4.65 9.07 -6.58
N ARG A 560 -5.36 8.81 -5.48
CA ARG A 560 -6.80 8.54 -5.47
C ARG A 560 -7.61 9.73 -5.96
N ALA A 561 -7.31 10.92 -5.45
CA ALA A 561 -8.00 12.15 -5.81
C ALA A 561 -7.64 12.67 -7.22
N ALA A 562 -6.49 12.29 -7.77
CA ALA A 562 -6.00 12.81 -9.03
C ALA A 562 -6.72 12.23 -10.26
N PRO A 563 -6.94 13.00 -11.34
CA PRO A 563 -7.40 12.47 -12.64
C PRO A 563 -6.44 11.44 -13.23
N ALA A 564 -6.96 10.34 -13.78
CA ALA A 564 -6.18 9.18 -14.22
C ALA A 564 -5.06 9.51 -15.24
N ASP A 565 -5.35 10.44 -16.15
CA ASP A 565 -4.42 10.90 -17.19
C ASP A 565 -3.27 11.74 -16.63
N SER A 566 -3.40 12.34 -15.45
CA SER A 566 -2.39 13.19 -14.79
C SER A 566 -1.53 12.47 -13.74
N ARG A 567 -1.92 11.26 -13.34
CA ARG A 567 -1.25 10.47 -12.29
C ARG A 567 0.16 10.03 -12.72
N PRO A 568 1.20 10.32 -11.92
CA PRO A 568 2.51 9.72 -12.13
C PRO A 568 2.52 8.27 -11.63
N TYR A 569 3.44 7.50 -12.19
CA TYR A 569 3.97 6.29 -11.59
C TYR A 569 4.99 6.65 -10.50
N ILE A 570 5.06 5.89 -9.41
CA ILE A 570 6.00 6.11 -8.30
C ILE A 570 6.90 4.87 -8.15
N GLU A 571 8.21 5.06 -8.29
CA GLU A 571 9.18 4.02 -7.98
C GLU A 571 9.77 4.21 -6.59
N LEU A 572 9.55 3.26 -5.70
CA LEU A 572 10.11 3.27 -4.35
C LEU A 572 11.58 2.84 -4.40
N MET A 573 12.47 3.60 -3.76
CA MET A 573 13.85 3.16 -3.61
C MET A 573 13.94 1.92 -2.71
N PRO A 574 14.65 0.86 -3.11
CA PRO A 574 14.91 -0.30 -2.26
C PRO A 574 15.60 0.12 -0.97
N ASP A 575 14.91 -0.14 0.14
CA ASP A 575 15.39 0.04 1.50
C ASP A 575 14.56 -0.87 2.39
N SER A 576 15.19 -1.58 3.34
CA SER A 576 14.47 -2.54 4.19
C SER A 576 13.30 -1.93 4.97
N ASN A 577 13.33 -0.62 5.26
CA ASN A 577 12.24 0.10 5.91
C ASN A 577 11.15 0.49 4.93
N MET A 578 11.51 0.86 3.69
CA MET A 578 10.54 1.10 2.63
C MET A 578 9.83 -0.21 2.25
N ASP A 579 10.55 -1.33 2.17
CA ASP A 579 10.00 -2.67 1.94
C ASP A 579 8.99 -3.04 3.04
N GLN A 580 9.36 -2.87 4.31
CA GLN A 580 8.45 -3.10 5.44
C GLN A 580 7.21 -2.20 5.37
N ALA A 581 7.39 -0.92 5.09
CA ALA A 581 6.29 0.04 4.98
C ALA A 581 5.36 -0.27 3.81
N TYR A 582 5.92 -0.62 2.65
CA TYR A 582 5.15 -1.01 1.49
C TYR A 582 4.41 -2.33 1.71
N ASN A 583 5.01 -3.29 2.42
CA ASN A 583 4.31 -4.50 2.86
C ASN A 583 3.15 -4.18 3.81
N TRP A 584 3.32 -3.24 4.76
CA TRP A 584 2.21 -2.79 5.61
C TRP A 584 1.10 -2.13 4.79
N TYR A 585 1.46 -1.27 3.85
CA TYR A 585 0.54 -0.62 2.92
C TYR A 585 -0.22 -1.65 2.06
N GLN A 586 0.50 -2.57 1.42
CA GLN A 586 -0.05 -3.68 0.65
C GLN A 586 -0.81 -4.70 1.49
N GLY A 587 -0.59 -4.74 2.81
CA GLY A 587 -1.32 -5.58 3.76
C GLY A 587 -2.62 -4.93 4.25
N GLY A 588 -2.96 -3.75 3.72
CA GLY A 588 -4.18 -3.04 4.10
C GLY A 588 -4.15 -2.52 5.52
N LEU A 589 -2.97 -2.44 6.15
CA LEU A 589 -2.80 -1.75 7.41
C LEU A 589 -3.24 -0.31 7.15
N ARG A 590 -4.46 0.07 7.55
CA ARG A 590 -4.94 1.45 7.51
C ARG A 590 -4.74 2.05 8.89
N GLY A 591 -4.73 3.37 9.00
CA GLY A 591 -4.43 4.10 10.24
C GLY A 591 -5.20 3.66 11.50
N ARG A 592 -6.35 2.97 11.37
CA ARG A 592 -7.06 2.35 12.50
C ARG A 592 -6.37 1.13 13.12
N CYS A 593 -5.55 0.40 12.36
CA CYS A 593 -4.80 -0.77 12.81
C CYS A 593 -3.36 -0.41 13.25
N TRP A 594 -2.96 0.85 13.04
CA TRP A 594 -1.67 1.34 13.50
C TRP A 594 -1.71 1.47 15.01
N ARG A 595 -1.43 0.40 15.76
CA ARG A 595 -1.18 0.47 17.21
C ARG A 595 0.30 0.68 17.48
N ALA A 596 0.84 1.80 17.01
CA ALA A 596 2.06 2.29 17.65
C ALA A 596 1.71 2.73 19.07
N PRO A 597 2.63 2.70 20.05
CA PRO A 597 2.35 3.12 21.43
C PRO A 597 1.78 4.54 21.59
N TRP A 598 1.78 5.33 20.52
CA TRP A 598 1.28 6.70 20.45
C TRP A 598 -0.03 6.85 19.66
N ALA A 599 -0.55 5.77 19.06
CA ALA A 599 -1.69 5.80 18.15
C ALA A 599 -3.08 5.66 18.84
N ASP A 600 -3.12 5.24 20.10
CA ASP A 600 -4.35 5.27 20.92
C ASP A 600 -4.89 6.71 21.11
N ALA A 601 -4.09 7.73 20.76
CA ALA A 601 -4.48 9.15 20.80
C ALA A 601 -4.98 9.69 19.45
N VAL A 602 -5.08 8.89 18.39
CA VAL A 602 -5.45 9.37 17.04
C VAL A 602 -6.56 8.52 16.36
N PRO A 603 -7.78 8.45 16.91
CA PRO A 603 -8.92 7.84 16.21
C PRO A 603 -9.34 8.63 14.96
N ASP A 604 -9.13 9.95 14.94
CA ASP A 604 -9.82 10.85 14.01
C ASP A 604 -9.04 11.28 12.76
N LEU A 605 -7.72 11.15 12.74
CA LEU A 605 -6.91 11.62 11.60
C LEU A 605 -7.15 10.81 10.31
N PHE A 606 -7.72 9.60 10.43
CA PHE A 606 -8.02 8.71 9.31
C PHE A 606 -9.53 8.50 9.06
N SER A 607 -10.39 8.98 9.96
CA SER A 607 -11.85 9.03 9.74
C SER A 607 -12.29 10.36 9.12
N ALA A 608 -11.54 11.45 9.36
CA ALA A 608 -11.85 12.81 8.89
C ALA A 608 -11.35 13.13 7.47
N VAL A 609 -10.83 12.15 6.72
CA VAL A 609 -10.18 12.38 5.41
C VAL A 609 -11.19 12.36 4.25
N ASP A 610 -12.38 12.88 4.50
CA ASP A 610 -13.25 13.41 3.45
C ASP A 610 -13.20 14.95 3.55
N PRO A 611 -12.35 15.62 2.74
CA PRO A 611 -12.16 17.07 2.84
C PRO A 611 -13.39 17.88 2.39
N PHE A 612 -14.49 17.25 1.98
CA PHE A 612 -15.72 17.97 1.63
C PHE A 612 -16.33 18.74 2.80
N VAL A 613 -16.01 18.40 4.05
CA VAL A 613 -16.63 19.03 5.24
C VAL A 613 -16.00 20.38 5.62
N HIS A 614 -14.82 20.74 5.10
CA HIS A 614 -14.12 21.98 5.51
C HIS A 614 -14.24 23.17 4.54
N GLN A 615 -15.06 23.07 3.49
CA GLN A 615 -15.44 24.23 2.66
C GLN A 615 -16.87 24.75 2.92
N MET A 616 -17.55 24.24 3.93
CA MET A 616 -18.82 24.82 4.38
C MET A 616 -18.55 25.99 5.32
N THR A 617 -18.46 27.19 4.76
CA THR A 617 -18.54 28.43 5.55
C THR A 617 -20.01 28.77 5.74
N PHE A 618 -20.48 28.78 6.99
CA PHE A 618 -21.83 29.28 7.27
C PHE A 618 -21.87 30.78 7.02
N ALA A 619 -22.77 31.23 6.14
CA ALA A 619 -23.03 32.65 5.96
C ALA A 619 -23.55 33.24 7.27
N ALA A 620 -23.13 34.46 7.61
CA ALA A 620 -23.61 35.14 8.81
C ALA A 620 -25.13 35.31 8.73
N THR A 621 -25.86 34.76 9.70
CA THR A 621 -27.31 34.92 9.78
C THR A 621 -27.63 36.33 10.26
N PRO A 622 -28.31 37.19 9.47
CA PRO A 622 -28.73 38.49 9.96
C PRO A 622 -29.78 38.32 11.07
N PRO A 623 -29.87 39.25 12.04
CA PRO A 623 -30.91 39.20 13.07
C PRO A 623 -32.31 39.21 12.42
N GLY A 624 -33.02 38.09 12.48
CA GLY A 624 -34.42 37.98 12.03
C GLY A 624 -34.66 37.54 10.57
N GLY A 625 -33.72 36.88 9.90
CA GLY A 625 -33.95 36.39 8.53
C GLY A 625 -33.01 35.28 8.05
N PHE A 626 -33.19 34.82 6.81
CA PHE A 626 -32.23 33.95 6.12
C PHE A 626 -31.00 34.75 5.69
N ALA A 627 -29.85 34.07 5.57
CA ALA A 627 -28.71 34.66 4.87
C ALA A 627 -29.12 35.02 3.42
N PRO A 628 -28.66 36.16 2.89
CA PRO A 628 -29.05 36.59 1.54
C PRO A 628 -28.63 35.55 0.50
N SER A 629 -29.52 35.28 -0.47
CA SER A 629 -29.28 34.27 -1.53
C SER A 629 -28.13 34.63 -2.46
N TYR A 630 -27.80 35.92 -2.59
CA TYR A 630 -26.63 36.42 -3.30
C TYR A 630 -26.00 37.54 -2.48
N GLU A 631 -24.67 37.60 -2.46
CA GLU A 631 -23.95 38.79 -2.01
C GLU A 631 -24.15 39.91 -3.04
N GLU A 632 -24.39 41.15 -2.58
CA GLU A 632 -24.58 42.31 -3.46
C GLU A 632 -23.32 42.62 -4.30
N THR A 633 -22.15 42.31 -3.74
CA THR A 633 -20.83 42.46 -4.38
C THR A 633 -19.95 41.25 -4.09
N PRO A 634 -20.16 40.11 -4.79
CA PRO A 634 -19.41 38.90 -4.52
C PRO A 634 -17.95 39.08 -4.97
N SER A 635 -17.00 38.75 -4.10
CA SER A 635 -15.55 38.82 -4.40
C SER A 635 -15.05 37.69 -5.30
N ARG A 636 -15.92 36.73 -5.63
CA ARG A 636 -15.64 35.54 -6.45
C ARG A 636 -16.91 35.05 -7.13
N ASN A 637 -16.78 34.27 -8.19
CA ASN A 637 -17.92 33.59 -8.82
C ASN A 637 -18.62 32.70 -7.78
N PHE A 638 -19.92 32.89 -7.64
CA PHE A 638 -20.75 32.25 -6.62
C PHE A 638 -21.98 31.61 -7.27
N ALA A 639 -22.38 30.44 -6.79
CA ALA A 639 -23.60 29.76 -7.20
C ALA A 639 -24.43 29.44 -5.96
N PHE A 640 -25.72 29.77 -6.02
CA PHE A 640 -26.66 29.50 -4.94
C PHE A 640 -27.50 28.26 -5.28
N LEU A 641 -27.55 27.28 -4.37
CA LEU A 641 -28.43 26.13 -4.52
C LEU A 641 -29.81 26.49 -3.96
N ILE A 642 -30.78 26.64 -4.85
CA ILE A 642 -32.17 26.94 -4.47
C ILE A 642 -32.85 25.63 -4.05
N PRO A 643 -33.47 25.54 -2.86
CA PRO A 643 -34.41 24.47 -2.58
C PRO A 643 -35.61 24.68 -3.50
N GLY A 644 -35.69 23.89 -4.57
CA GLY A 644 -36.75 24.01 -5.58
C GLY A 644 -38.15 23.77 -5.01
N ASP A 645 -39.16 24.12 -5.80
CA ASP A 645 -40.55 23.74 -5.55
C ASP A 645 -40.85 22.34 -6.10
N GLU A 646 -41.87 21.66 -5.57
CA GLU A 646 -42.30 20.34 -6.08
C GLU A 646 -42.77 20.40 -7.55
N GLU A 647 -43.23 21.57 -7.98
CA GLU A 647 -43.62 21.84 -9.37
C GLU A 647 -42.46 22.35 -10.24
N LEU A 648 -41.21 22.32 -9.74
CA LEU A 648 -39.98 22.67 -10.45
C LEU A 648 -39.92 24.12 -10.99
N PHE A 649 -40.57 25.08 -10.34
CA PHE A 649 -40.49 26.51 -10.68
C PHE A 649 -39.74 27.35 -9.62
N VAL A 650 -39.26 28.52 -10.04
CA VAL A 650 -38.64 29.53 -9.16
C VAL A 650 -39.69 30.58 -8.78
N GLY A 651 -39.80 30.90 -7.49
CA GLY A 651 -40.74 31.91 -6.99
C GLY A 651 -41.84 31.43 -6.03
N GLY A 652 -41.72 30.23 -5.46
CA GLY A 652 -42.66 29.69 -4.46
C GLY A 652 -42.54 30.32 -3.06
N GLY A 653 -42.60 29.50 -2.01
CA GLY A 653 -42.47 29.96 -0.61
C GLY A 653 -41.02 30.11 -0.12
N ALA A 654 -40.85 30.75 1.05
CA ALA A 654 -39.58 30.84 1.79
C ALA A 654 -38.36 31.26 0.92
N LEU A 655 -37.29 30.46 0.91
CA LEU A 655 -36.05 30.73 0.17
C LEU A 655 -36.25 30.73 -1.35
N ASN A 656 -37.10 29.85 -1.89
CA ASN A 656 -37.41 29.84 -3.33
C ASN A 656 -38.15 31.12 -3.75
N GLY A 657 -39.11 31.58 -2.92
CA GLY A 657 -39.80 32.85 -3.10
C GLY A 657 -38.90 34.08 -2.98
N ALA A 658 -37.90 34.03 -2.08
CA ALA A 658 -36.93 35.10 -1.94
C ALA A 658 -36.05 35.23 -3.20
N VAL A 659 -35.61 34.11 -3.78
CA VAL A 659 -34.83 34.11 -5.03
C VAL A 659 -35.69 34.57 -6.21
N GLY A 660 -36.93 34.10 -6.31
CA GLY A 660 -37.84 34.53 -7.38
C GLY A 660 -38.25 36.01 -7.34
N LYS A 661 -38.09 36.70 -6.20
CA LYS A 661 -38.24 38.17 -6.11
C LYS A 661 -36.98 38.94 -6.55
N LEU A 662 -35.84 38.26 -6.57
CA LEU A 662 -34.53 38.84 -6.84
C LEU A 662 -34.17 38.74 -8.32
N LEU A 663 -34.68 37.71 -9.01
CA LEU A 663 -34.74 37.58 -10.46
C LEU A 663 -35.88 38.43 -11.04
#